data_AF-A0A286RDT7-F1
#
_entry.id   AF-A0A286RDT7-F1
#
_cell.length_a   1.000
_cell.length_b   1.000
_cell.length_c   1.000
_cell.angle_alpha   90.00
_cell.angle_beta   90.00
_cell.angle_gamma   90.00
#
_symmetry.space_group_name_H-M   'P 1'
#
loop_
_entity.id
_entity.type
_entity.pdbx_description
1 polymer ?
#
loop_
_entity_poly.entity_id
_entity_poly.type
_entity_poly.pdbx_seq_one_letter_code
_entity_poly.pdbx_strand_id
1 'polypeptide(L)'
;MRSGFCVWCCLAGLTCLFCFGECFAIAESTVTVLPEEEVTWAVGGAGGAYFFATEGTLTIEVYKRDLHRYNRVTELRAILVSPDRRVLDEARIPDDGLPTGKGLGPFQMVRLETKVDRPGVYGLNITISQDRYGEEIAWGFRTNCPHYVVETARGHRDEAHREPIVLLHPEKPGDVVFLPRPGEFGLEATGLARDTKALQVFDGRGQLLAEIPVTAEGTASHRFPAKVSRDAVPWRIHFPRQQGILHIDGVTQWESGDRYRDLTVWTPQPSAWFDWLPNRWLITPYRRVVYGGPGENGTMVFRVHNNAPKARAFLVSLEFPQESWPASLEGPDSLELKPGEARSISVRYQVGPAGQNRTCFIRVRPKDESGITTYASFTVVAGEAPAAKPLALPLILRPYEHENEQLGYLPDYPVENQVYFDMENRPYVCSGGRLYVWDGQRWDARDLSAIVRWAAGGTTVRSVSALTPKIAFDRNNRVYLVAQVDGQPSLLVSHDGARTFSAHELPSGQGDGRTFDMEVFTGHNVLDGPPPILRYTFLQADPKLFWRRLYRLELILPELRGEEITFAPPIVISENVLGHSAHSGSPSCVVSREGRVHVIWSEATDPAEKVPGAPTYVVTYDRAKGELGPRAFVGYGPPANDIHNTPSITMDSRGYLHTLGGTHGAPFPYARSLVPNDAGGGWTEPAILGEGLRQTYIGLVCGPDDTLHTVFRLWKSQEPPHPLSIFATLSHQQKPSGQNWQSPQVLIIPPFSEYSVFYHRLTIDRLGRLFLSYDCWSTYWFYRNDYPGTRRALLVSPDGGRTWKLASQADLTQLVPLNSRGN
;
A
#
# COMPACT_ATOMS: atom_id res chain seq x y z
N MET A 1 32.81 23.83 -52.81
CA MET A 1 33.02 25.28 -52.60
C MET A 1 32.44 25.59 -51.23
N ARG A 2 33.29 25.67 -50.18
CA ARG A 2 33.88 26.90 -49.59
C ARG A 2 32.76 27.87 -49.15
N SER A 3 32.62 28.34 -47.92
CA SER A 3 33.54 28.73 -46.82
C SER A 3 32.64 29.36 -45.72
N GLY A 4 32.96 29.59 -44.45
CA GLY A 4 34.17 29.52 -43.64
C GLY A 4 33.93 30.28 -42.31
N PHE A 5 34.54 29.76 -41.23
CA PHE A 5 35.12 30.43 -40.05
C PHE A 5 34.59 31.78 -39.49
N CYS A 6 34.04 31.71 -38.27
CA CYS A 6 34.63 32.10 -36.96
C CYS A 6 35.07 33.56 -36.62
N VAL A 7 34.74 33.94 -35.37
CA VAL A 7 35.40 34.85 -34.37
C VAL A 7 34.87 36.29 -34.15
N TRP A 8 34.26 36.53 -32.96
CA TRP A 8 34.62 37.51 -31.90
C TRP A 8 33.58 37.45 -30.74
N CYS A 9 33.83 36.86 -29.56
CA CYS A 9 34.57 37.29 -28.36
C CYS A 9 33.85 38.27 -27.38
N CYS A 10 33.49 37.73 -26.20
CA CYS A 10 33.45 38.31 -24.82
C CYS A 10 32.49 39.50 -24.52
N LEU A 11 31.82 39.67 -23.37
CA LEU A 11 32.13 39.34 -21.96
C LEU A 11 30.87 39.50 -21.07
N ALA A 12 30.84 38.81 -19.91
CA ALA A 12 30.01 39.00 -18.70
C ALA A 12 28.51 38.65 -18.78
N GLY A 13 27.89 37.84 -17.93
CA GLY A 13 28.29 37.21 -16.68
C GLY A 13 27.03 37.04 -15.82
N LEU A 14 26.52 35.81 -15.67
CA LEU A 14 25.64 35.42 -14.57
C LEU A 14 25.61 33.89 -14.50
N THR A 15 26.25 33.33 -13.49
CA THR A 15 26.37 31.89 -13.27
C THR A 15 25.06 31.36 -12.68
N CYS A 16 24.16 30.85 -13.53
CA CYS A 16 23.07 29.98 -13.08
C CYS A 16 23.66 28.61 -12.73
N LEU A 17 23.65 28.25 -11.45
CA LEU A 17 23.79 26.87 -11.02
C LEU A 17 22.57 26.09 -11.54
N PHE A 18 22.73 25.38 -12.66
CA PHE A 18 21.81 24.34 -13.06
C PHE A 18 22.06 23.11 -12.20
N CYS A 19 21.07 22.75 -11.37
CA CYS A 19 20.96 21.42 -10.79
C CYS A 19 20.82 20.41 -11.94
N PHE A 20 21.89 19.65 -12.21
CA PHE A 20 21.79 18.45 -13.01
C PHE A 20 20.98 17.42 -12.21
N GLY A 21 19.70 17.26 -12.55
CA GLY A 21 19.03 15.99 -12.34
C GLY A 21 19.66 14.99 -13.30
N GLU A 22 20.41 14.02 -12.77
CA GLU A 22 20.84 12.87 -13.55
C GLU A 22 19.60 12.12 -14.04
N CYS A 23 19.21 12.40 -15.28
CA CYS A 23 18.37 11.52 -16.06
C CYS A 23 19.28 10.32 -16.38
N PHE A 24 19.14 9.23 -15.63
CA PHE A 24 19.76 7.96 -16.00
C PHE A 24 19.21 7.57 -17.37
N ALA A 25 20.00 7.78 -18.42
CA ALA A 25 19.78 7.11 -19.68
C ALA A 25 19.97 5.61 -19.43
N ILE A 26 18.88 4.86 -19.36
CA ILE A 26 18.93 3.40 -19.36
C ILE A 26 19.57 3.01 -20.69
N ALA A 27 20.78 2.45 -20.65
CA ALA A 27 21.40 1.88 -21.84
C ALA A 27 20.47 0.81 -22.42
N GLU A 28 20.20 0.84 -23.73
CA GLU A 28 19.44 -0.23 -24.38
C GLU A 28 20.13 -1.57 -24.11
N SER A 29 19.47 -2.45 -23.37
CA SER A 29 19.98 -3.78 -23.08
C SER A 29 20.13 -4.54 -24.39
N THR A 30 21.31 -5.11 -24.66
CA THR A 30 21.52 -5.91 -25.87
C THR A 30 20.77 -7.24 -25.73
N VAL A 31 19.63 -7.36 -26.41
CA VAL A 31 18.82 -8.57 -26.41
C VAL A 31 19.45 -9.60 -27.35
N THR A 32 19.66 -10.81 -26.84
CA THR A 32 20.18 -11.95 -27.62
C THR A 32 19.09 -12.99 -27.80
N VAL A 33 18.96 -13.60 -28.98
CA VAL A 33 18.08 -14.77 -29.17
C VAL A 33 18.81 -16.02 -28.67
N LEU A 34 18.18 -16.73 -27.74
CA LEU A 34 18.70 -17.94 -27.13
C LEU A 34 18.10 -19.18 -27.83
N PRO A 35 18.92 -20.15 -28.27
CA PRO A 35 18.41 -21.42 -28.79
C PRO A 35 17.59 -22.19 -27.74
N GLU A 36 16.54 -22.90 -28.15
CA GLU A 36 15.63 -23.60 -27.23
C GLU A 36 16.34 -24.73 -26.45
N GLU A 37 17.36 -25.35 -27.05
CA GLU A 37 18.21 -26.35 -26.41
C GLU A 37 19.02 -25.80 -25.24
N GLU A 38 19.28 -24.49 -25.18
CA GLU A 38 20.01 -23.83 -24.09
C GLU A 38 19.11 -23.46 -22.91
N VAL A 39 17.78 -23.44 -23.09
CA VAL A 39 16.81 -23.13 -22.04
C VAL A 39 16.54 -24.38 -21.22
N THR A 40 16.83 -24.35 -19.92
CA THR A 40 16.68 -25.53 -19.05
C THR A 40 15.29 -25.66 -18.44
N TRP A 41 14.60 -24.54 -18.23
CA TRP A 41 13.24 -24.47 -17.71
C TRP A 41 12.60 -23.14 -18.09
N ALA A 42 11.27 -23.08 -18.11
CA ALA A 42 10.54 -21.83 -18.27
C ALA A 42 9.19 -21.91 -17.57
N VAL A 43 8.76 -20.81 -16.96
CA VAL A 43 7.49 -20.71 -16.24
C VAL A 43 6.67 -19.52 -16.69
N GLY A 44 5.35 -19.66 -16.57
CA GLY A 44 4.44 -18.52 -16.61
C GLY A 44 4.42 -17.79 -15.26
N GLY A 45 3.61 -16.74 -15.17
CA GLY A 45 3.55 -15.90 -13.98
C GLY A 45 4.49 -14.70 -14.04
N ALA A 46 4.32 -13.79 -13.10
CA ALA A 46 5.32 -12.79 -12.74
C ALA A 46 6.09 -13.26 -11.49
N GLY A 47 6.78 -12.36 -10.80
CA GLY A 47 7.38 -12.65 -9.50
C GLY A 47 8.87 -12.34 -9.51
N GLY A 48 9.70 -13.33 -9.20
CA GLY A 48 11.14 -13.13 -9.12
C GLY A 48 11.93 -14.32 -8.58
N ALA A 49 13.14 -14.04 -8.15
CA ALA A 49 14.01 -15.01 -7.51
C ALA A 49 14.87 -14.35 -6.43
N TYR A 50 15.26 -15.14 -5.43
CA TYR A 50 16.22 -14.75 -4.40
C TYR A 50 17.48 -15.60 -4.53
N PHE A 51 18.64 -14.96 -4.38
CA PHE A 51 19.95 -15.58 -4.56
C PHE A 51 20.77 -15.40 -3.30
N PHE A 52 21.27 -16.49 -2.73
CA PHE A 52 22.29 -16.40 -1.69
C PHE A 52 23.67 -16.41 -2.35
N ALA A 53 24.15 -15.21 -2.69
CA ALA A 53 25.41 -15.03 -3.39
C ALA A 53 26.56 -14.78 -2.41
N THR A 54 27.73 -15.32 -2.71
CA THR A 54 28.99 -15.12 -2.00
C THR A 54 29.93 -14.21 -2.79
N GLU A 55 31.05 -13.81 -2.19
CA GLU A 55 32.03 -12.90 -2.82
C GLU A 55 32.44 -13.36 -4.24
N GLY A 56 32.49 -12.41 -5.17
CA GLY A 56 32.78 -12.69 -6.58
C GLY A 56 31.92 -11.85 -7.52
N THR A 57 31.60 -12.42 -8.68
CA THR A 57 30.65 -11.83 -9.63
C THR A 57 29.36 -12.63 -9.57
N LEU A 58 28.22 -11.95 -9.47
CA LEU A 58 26.90 -12.56 -9.65
C LEU A 58 26.42 -12.22 -11.05
N THR A 59 26.20 -13.24 -11.86
CA THR A 59 25.65 -13.12 -13.21
C THR A 59 24.30 -13.81 -13.26
N ILE A 60 23.31 -13.12 -13.84
CA ILE A 60 21.96 -13.65 -14.07
C ILE A 60 21.57 -13.36 -15.51
N GLU A 61 21.37 -14.40 -16.29
CA GLU A 61 20.86 -14.31 -17.66
C GLU A 61 19.37 -14.62 -17.63
N VAL A 62 18.54 -13.59 -17.73
CA VAL A 62 17.08 -13.71 -17.74
C VAL A 62 16.64 -13.87 -19.18
N TYR A 63 15.77 -14.83 -19.43
CA TYR A 63 15.18 -15.05 -20.74
C TYR A 63 13.65 -15.10 -20.67
N LYS A 64 13.03 -14.71 -21.78
CA LYS A 64 11.59 -14.60 -21.96
C LYS A 64 11.21 -14.98 -23.38
N ARG A 65 10.03 -15.59 -23.56
CA ARG A 65 9.35 -15.74 -24.84
C ARG A 65 7.88 -15.35 -24.72
N ASP A 66 7.33 -14.79 -25.78
CA ASP A 66 5.90 -14.49 -25.89
C ASP A 66 5.11 -15.73 -26.33
N LEU A 67 3.90 -15.89 -25.78
CA LEU A 67 3.01 -17.03 -26.02
C LEU A 67 1.93 -16.72 -27.08
N HIS A 68 1.71 -15.44 -27.39
CA HIS A 68 0.76 -14.94 -28.39
C HIS A 68 -0.67 -15.47 -28.23
N ARG A 69 -1.19 -15.58 -26.99
CA ARG A 69 -2.59 -16.02 -26.75
C ARG A 69 -3.56 -14.85 -26.87
N TYR A 70 -3.12 -13.65 -26.52
CA TYR A 70 -3.86 -12.39 -26.63
C TYR A 70 -3.05 -11.33 -27.39
N ASN A 71 -3.70 -10.21 -27.72
CA ASN A 71 -3.06 -9.08 -28.39
C ASN A 71 -2.63 -8.06 -27.33
N ARG A 72 -1.46 -8.29 -26.72
CA ARG A 72 -0.86 -7.44 -25.67
C ARG A 72 0.61 -7.21 -26.00
N VAL A 73 1.14 -6.05 -25.61
CA VAL A 73 2.58 -5.76 -25.70
C VAL A 73 3.21 -6.10 -24.35
N THR A 74 4.00 -7.17 -24.32
CA THR A 74 4.56 -7.77 -23.10
C THR A 74 6.06 -7.54 -22.98
N GLU A 75 6.47 -6.35 -22.54
CA GLU A 75 7.85 -6.09 -22.11
C GLU A 75 8.08 -6.69 -20.72
N LEU A 76 9.08 -7.57 -20.60
CA LEU A 76 9.59 -8.02 -19.30
C LEU A 76 10.66 -7.03 -18.82
N ARG A 77 10.52 -6.54 -17.59
CA ARG A 77 11.51 -5.74 -16.88
C ARG A 77 12.08 -6.55 -15.70
N ALA A 78 13.38 -6.77 -15.74
CA ALA A 78 14.17 -7.48 -14.73
C ALA A 78 14.98 -6.50 -13.89
N ILE A 79 14.82 -6.53 -12.56
CA ILE A 79 15.48 -5.61 -11.63
C ILE A 79 16.26 -6.41 -10.59
N LEU A 80 17.59 -6.30 -10.65
CA LEU A 80 18.49 -6.94 -9.69
C LEU A 80 18.73 -6.00 -8.51
N VAL A 81 18.49 -6.49 -7.30
CA VAL A 81 18.68 -5.75 -6.04
C VAL A 81 19.65 -6.45 -5.11
N SER A 82 20.39 -5.63 -4.37
CA SER A 82 21.31 -6.06 -3.31
C SER A 82 20.58 -6.58 -2.06
N PRO A 83 21.32 -7.13 -1.07
CA PRO A 83 20.78 -7.50 0.23
C PRO A 83 20.05 -6.38 0.98
N ASP A 84 20.50 -5.14 0.83
CA ASP A 84 19.86 -3.92 1.35
C ASP A 84 18.82 -3.31 0.39
N ARG A 85 18.46 -4.03 -0.69
CA ARG A 85 17.46 -3.67 -1.70
C ARG A 85 17.79 -2.44 -2.54
N ARG A 86 19.05 -2.03 -2.61
CA ARG A 86 19.51 -1.09 -3.63
C ARG A 86 19.42 -1.75 -5.00
N VAL A 87 18.87 -1.04 -5.99
CA VAL A 87 18.90 -1.49 -7.39
C VAL A 87 20.35 -1.45 -7.89
N LEU A 88 20.85 -2.61 -8.32
CA LEU A 88 22.22 -2.79 -8.81
C LEU A 88 22.28 -2.76 -10.33
N ASP A 89 21.29 -3.37 -10.98
CA ASP A 89 21.19 -3.47 -12.42
C ASP A 89 19.72 -3.63 -12.84
N GLU A 90 19.39 -3.19 -14.05
CA GLU A 90 18.06 -3.29 -14.64
C GLU A 90 18.16 -3.56 -16.13
N ALA A 91 17.41 -4.55 -16.62
CA ALA A 91 17.33 -4.88 -18.03
C ALA A 91 15.89 -5.10 -18.49
N ARG A 92 15.66 -4.93 -19.78
CA ARG A 92 14.34 -5.10 -20.41
C ARG A 92 14.42 -6.06 -21.59
N ILE A 93 13.43 -6.94 -21.70
CA ILE A 93 13.21 -7.80 -22.86
C ILE A 93 11.91 -7.31 -23.51
N PRO A 94 11.96 -6.79 -24.75
CA PRO A 94 10.79 -6.25 -25.43
C PRO A 94 9.78 -7.34 -25.78
N ASP A 95 8.61 -6.94 -26.26
CA ASP A 95 7.71 -7.79 -27.04
C ASP A 95 8.41 -8.24 -28.33
N ASP A 96 8.21 -9.50 -28.77
CA ASP A 96 8.83 -9.99 -29.99
C ASP A 96 8.17 -9.46 -31.30
N GLY A 97 7.03 -8.77 -31.18
CA GLY A 97 6.31 -8.14 -32.29
C GLY A 97 5.48 -9.10 -33.15
N LEU A 98 5.38 -10.38 -32.80
CA LEU A 98 4.58 -11.34 -33.54
C LEU A 98 3.08 -11.21 -33.18
N PRO A 99 2.17 -11.35 -34.15
CA PRO A 99 0.74 -11.23 -33.88
C PRO A 99 0.19 -12.46 -33.13
N THR A 100 -0.93 -12.25 -32.44
CA THR A 100 -1.69 -13.29 -31.74
C THR A 100 -1.93 -14.53 -32.62
N GLY A 101 -1.78 -15.72 -32.03
CA GLY A 101 -2.03 -17.00 -32.70
C GLY A 101 -0.88 -17.52 -33.57
N LYS A 102 0.29 -16.86 -33.60
CA LYS A 102 1.47 -17.30 -34.36
C LYS A 102 2.29 -18.43 -33.72
N GLY A 103 1.84 -18.96 -32.58
CA GLY A 103 2.58 -19.96 -31.82
C GLY A 103 3.59 -19.31 -30.88
N LEU A 104 4.59 -20.05 -30.42
CA LEU A 104 5.55 -19.56 -29.44
C LEU A 104 6.60 -18.66 -30.11
N GLY A 105 6.91 -17.53 -29.48
CA GLY A 105 8.01 -16.66 -29.87
C GLY A 105 9.40 -17.26 -29.58
N PRO A 106 10.48 -16.66 -30.12
CA PRO A 106 11.82 -17.04 -29.74
C PRO A 106 12.11 -16.69 -28.27
N PHE A 107 13.03 -17.41 -27.64
CA PHE A 107 13.57 -16.96 -26.36
C PHE A 107 14.52 -15.80 -26.59
N GLN A 108 14.19 -14.65 -26.03
CA GLN A 108 15.03 -13.47 -25.95
C GLN A 108 15.68 -13.43 -24.56
N MET A 109 16.94 -13.00 -24.48
CA MET A 109 17.75 -13.04 -23.27
C MET A 109 18.47 -11.71 -23.04
N VAL A 110 18.53 -11.30 -21.78
CA VAL A 110 19.38 -10.21 -21.27
C VAL A 110 20.20 -10.69 -20.08
N ARG A 111 21.37 -10.08 -19.89
CA ARG A 111 22.29 -10.40 -18.79
C ARG A 111 22.33 -9.24 -17.81
N LEU A 112 22.13 -9.55 -16.54
CA LEU A 112 22.39 -8.66 -15.41
C LEU A 112 23.67 -9.12 -14.69
N GLU A 113 24.49 -8.18 -14.27
CA GLU A 113 25.76 -8.49 -13.61
C GLU A 113 26.09 -7.50 -12.49
N THR A 114 26.56 -8.03 -11.37
CA THR A 114 27.08 -7.20 -10.27
C THR A 114 28.25 -7.87 -9.58
N LYS A 115 29.16 -7.05 -9.04
CA LYS A 115 30.15 -7.52 -8.08
C LYS A 115 29.47 -7.76 -6.72
N VAL A 116 29.76 -8.91 -6.12
CA VAL A 116 29.36 -9.27 -4.76
C VAL A 116 30.56 -9.02 -3.86
N ASP A 117 30.54 -7.90 -3.13
CA ASP A 117 31.58 -7.59 -2.15
C ASP A 117 31.34 -8.28 -0.80
N ARG A 118 30.10 -8.72 -0.55
CA ARG A 118 29.63 -9.24 0.74
C ARG A 118 28.60 -10.33 0.49
N PRO A 119 28.73 -11.50 1.14
CA PRO A 119 27.70 -12.52 1.07
C PRO A 119 26.35 -11.99 1.55
N GLY A 120 25.26 -12.40 0.90
CA GLY A 120 23.95 -11.84 1.18
C GLY A 120 22.82 -12.41 0.32
N VAL A 121 21.59 -12.02 0.65
CA VAL A 121 20.39 -12.43 -0.11
C VAL A 121 20.00 -11.34 -1.11
N TYR A 122 20.42 -11.52 -2.36
CA TYR A 122 20.06 -10.67 -3.50
C TYR A 122 18.66 -11.04 -4.01
N GLY A 123 17.99 -10.11 -4.68
CA GLY A 123 16.67 -10.34 -5.28
C GLY A 123 16.66 -9.96 -6.76
N LEU A 124 15.90 -10.70 -7.55
CA LEU A 124 15.55 -10.37 -8.93
C LEU A 124 14.03 -10.21 -8.98
N ASN A 125 13.56 -9.02 -9.32
CA ASN A 125 12.13 -8.75 -9.49
C ASN A 125 11.77 -8.70 -10.98
N ILE A 126 10.71 -9.40 -11.35
CA ILE A 126 10.18 -9.51 -12.71
C ILE A 126 8.81 -8.84 -12.78
N THR A 127 8.70 -7.82 -13.62
CA THR A 127 7.44 -7.13 -13.93
C THR A 127 7.19 -7.18 -15.44
N ILE A 128 5.93 -7.15 -15.85
CA ILE A 128 5.55 -7.38 -17.26
C ILE A 128 4.47 -6.37 -17.66
N SER A 129 4.72 -5.58 -18.71
CA SER A 129 3.74 -4.60 -19.18
C SER A 129 2.47 -5.30 -19.68
N GLN A 130 1.31 -4.75 -19.32
CA GLN A 130 -0.03 -5.23 -19.70
C GLN A 130 -0.35 -6.68 -19.29
N ASP A 131 0.53 -7.34 -18.54
CA ASP A 131 0.38 -8.72 -18.13
C ASP A 131 0.89 -8.94 -16.70
N ARG A 132 0.24 -8.24 -15.75
CA ARG A 132 0.52 -8.39 -14.32
C ARG A 132 0.43 -9.83 -13.78
N TYR A 133 -0.14 -10.77 -14.56
CA TYR A 133 -0.28 -12.17 -14.19
C TYR A 133 0.71 -13.10 -14.88
N GLY A 134 1.49 -12.63 -15.86
CA GLY A 134 2.39 -13.46 -16.67
C GLY A 134 1.68 -14.58 -17.41
N GLU A 135 0.49 -14.32 -17.96
CA GLU A 135 -0.29 -15.30 -18.72
C GLU A 135 0.12 -15.38 -20.20
N GLU A 136 0.82 -14.35 -20.71
CA GLU A 136 1.24 -14.18 -22.10
C GLU A 136 2.72 -14.43 -22.34
N ILE A 137 3.50 -14.70 -21.30
CA ILE A 137 4.94 -14.99 -21.44
C ILE A 137 5.32 -16.30 -20.76
N ALA A 138 6.46 -16.84 -21.16
CA ALA A 138 7.24 -17.77 -20.34
C ALA A 138 8.61 -17.16 -20.08
N TRP A 139 9.08 -17.21 -18.83
CA TRP A 139 10.40 -16.70 -18.45
C TRP A 139 11.17 -17.70 -17.59
N GLY A 140 12.48 -17.49 -17.49
CA GLY A 140 13.37 -18.23 -16.61
C GLY A 140 14.72 -17.52 -16.55
N PHE A 141 15.70 -18.16 -15.92
CA PHE A 141 17.06 -17.62 -15.89
C PHE A 141 18.15 -18.70 -15.81
N ARG A 142 19.37 -18.30 -16.16
CA ARG A 142 20.62 -18.99 -15.81
C ARG A 142 21.41 -18.12 -14.85
N THR A 143 22.12 -18.73 -13.91
CA THR A 143 22.97 -17.98 -12.99
C THR A 143 24.18 -18.81 -12.58
N ASN A 144 25.26 -18.12 -12.21
CA ASN A 144 26.40 -18.74 -11.55
C ASN A 144 26.23 -18.87 -10.02
N CYS A 145 25.13 -18.36 -9.46
CA CYS A 145 24.82 -18.52 -8.04
C CYS A 145 24.33 -19.96 -7.79
N PRO A 146 25.03 -20.75 -6.96
CA PRO A 146 24.63 -22.12 -6.70
C PRO A 146 23.34 -22.21 -5.90
N HIS A 147 23.00 -21.19 -5.11
CA HIS A 147 21.86 -21.20 -4.19
C HIS A 147 20.84 -20.13 -4.56
N TYR A 148 19.65 -20.57 -4.97
CA TYR A 148 18.55 -19.70 -5.32
C TYR A 148 17.17 -20.37 -5.13
N VAL A 149 16.17 -19.53 -4.89
CA VAL A 149 14.76 -19.91 -4.91
C VAL A 149 13.99 -18.96 -5.81
N VAL A 150 13.00 -19.48 -6.51
CA VAL A 150 12.05 -18.75 -7.36
C VAL A 150 10.80 -18.49 -6.54
N GLU A 151 10.24 -17.29 -6.69
CA GLU A 151 8.96 -16.89 -6.12
C GLU A 151 8.06 -16.42 -7.25
N THR A 152 6.98 -17.14 -7.54
CA THR A 152 6.15 -16.92 -8.73
C THR A 152 4.77 -16.34 -8.42
N ALA A 153 4.61 -15.62 -7.30
CA ALA A 153 3.33 -14.99 -7.00
C ALA A 153 3.07 -13.82 -7.97
N ARG A 154 1.86 -13.81 -8.52
CA ARG A 154 1.43 -12.93 -9.60
C ARG A 154 0.81 -11.64 -9.07
N GLY A 155 0.26 -10.84 -9.97
CA GLY A 155 -0.54 -9.68 -9.63
C GLY A 155 -1.78 -10.01 -8.78
N HIS A 156 -2.27 -9.01 -8.08
CA HIS A 156 -3.55 -9.08 -7.35
C HIS A 156 -4.77 -9.44 -8.21
N ARG A 157 -5.66 -10.26 -7.63
CA ARG A 157 -6.96 -10.64 -8.16
C ARG A 157 -8.02 -10.46 -7.08
N ASP A 158 -9.25 -10.15 -7.47
CA ASP A 158 -10.39 -10.07 -6.55
C ASP A 158 -10.99 -11.48 -6.30
N GLU A 159 -10.13 -12.43 -5.96
CA GLU A 159 -10.48 -13.84 -5.67
C GLU A 159 -9.62 -14.39 -4.51
N ALA A 160 -9.92 -15.61 -4.06
CA ALA A 160 -9.09 -16.28 -3.06
C ALA A 160 -7.66 -16.45 -3.59
N HIS A 161 -6.67 -16.00 -2.81
CA HIS A 161 -5.28 -15.97 -3.25
C HIS A 161 -4.75 -17.37 -3.54
N ARG A 162 -4.40 -17.62 -4.81
CA ARG A 162 -3.83 -18.86 -5.32
C ARG A 162 -2.81 -18.51 -6.41
N GLU A 163 -1.64 -19.10 -6.31
CA GLU A 163 -0.50 -18.78 -7.17
C GLU A 163 0.13 -20.07 -7.71
N PRO A 164 -0.46 -20.69 -8.76
CA PRO A 164 0.05 -21.96 -9.25
C PRO A 164 1.41 -21.80 -9.94
N ILE A 165 2.21 -22.86 -9.85
CA ILE A 165 3.44 -22.99 -10.63
C ILE A 165 3.04 -23.48 -12.03
N VAL A 166 3.34 -22.70 -13.06
CA VAL A 166 2.95 -22.99 -14.45
C VAL A 166 4.19 -23.28 -15.26
N LEU A 167 4.42 -24.56 -15.58
CA LEU A 167 5.56 -25.03 -16.35
C LEU A 167 5.25 -24.93 -17.86
N LEU A 168 6.18 -24.35 -18.61
CA LEU A 168 5.98 -24.01 -20.03
C LEU A 168 7.17 -24.42 -20.91
N HIS A 169 7.87 -25.52 -20.62
CA HIS A 169 8.96 -26.04 -21.46
C HIS A 169 8.82 -27.56 -21.74
N PRO A 170 7.82 -27.97 -22.54
CA PRO A 170 7.43 -29.38 -22.71
C PRO A 170 8.51 -30.27 -23.34
N GLU A 171 9.52 -29.72 -24.00
CA GLU A 171 10.56 -30.50 -24.68
C GLU A 171 11.59 -31.12 -23.74
N LYS A 172 11.57 -30.76 -22.45
CA LYS A 172 12.50 -31.29 -21.44
C LYS A 172 11.77 -31.83 -20.22
N PRO A 173 12.35 -32.85 -19.53
CA PRO A 173 11.95 -33.19 -18.19
C PRO A 173 12.42 -32.12 -17.20
N GLY A 174 11.84 -32.06 -16.01
CA GLY A 174 12.30 -31.15 -14.97
C GLY A 174 11.67 -31.40 -13.62
N ASP A 175 12.15 -30.66 -12.63
CA ASP A 175 11.74 -30.84 -11.25
C ASP A 175 11.12 -29.55 -10.71
N VAL A 176 10.18 -29.68 -9.77
CA VAL A 176 9.77 -28.59 -8.87
C VAL A 176 10.14 -29.01 -7.46
N VAL A 177 11.04 -28.25 -6.84
CA VAL A 177 11.55 -28.49 -5.49
C VAL A 177 10.92 -27.46 -4.56
N PHE A 178 10.22 -27.92 -3.52
CA PHE A 178 9.41 -27.06 -2.64
C PHE A 178 9.44 -27.56 -1.19
N LEU A 179 9.14 -26.68 -0.22
CA LEU A 179 9.00 -27.07 1.18
C LEU A 179 7.54 -27.47 1.48
N PRO A 180 7.22 -28.75 1.73
CA PRO A 180 5.86 -29.17 2.04
C PRO A 180 5.40 -28.64 3.41
N ARG A 181 4.09 -28.39 3.57
CA ARG A 181 3.52 -28.06 4.88
C ARG A 181 3.61 -29.27 5.84
N PRO A 182 3.72 -29.05 7.17
CA PRO A 182 3.84 -30.14 8.14
C PRO A 182 2.65 -31.09 8.19
N GLY A 183 1.44 -30.58 7.96
CA GLY A 183 0.18 -31.34 8.03
C GLY A 183 -0.10 -32.19 6.81
N GLU A 184 -1.33 -32.72 6.75
CA GLU A 184 -1.86 -33.28 5.51
C GLU A 184 -1.93 -32.18 4.45
N PHE A 185 -1.63 -32.54 3.20
CA PHE A 185 -1.68 -31.61 2.09
C PHE A 185 -2.02 -32.33 0.78
N GLY A 186 -2.78 -31.65 -0.08
CA GLY A 186 -3.08 -32.06 -1.44
C GLY A 186 -2.10 -31.50 -2.45
N LEU A 187 -1.88 -32.29 -3.51
CA LEU A 187 -1.22 -31.90 -4.73
C LEU A 187 -2.17 -32.15 -5.90
N GLU A 188 -2.27 -31.18 -6.80
CA GLU A 188 -3.03 -31.29 -8.04
C GLU A 188 -2.21 -30.70 -9.20
N ALA A 189 -2.12 -31.45 -10.29
CA ALA A 189 -1.50 -31.00 -11.53
C ALA A 189 -2.48 -31.18 -12.69
N THR A 190 -2.59 -30.17 -13.56
CA THR A 190 -3.46 -30.19 -14.75
C THR A 190 -2.70 -29.72 -15.99
N GLY A 191 -3.24 -30.01 -17.17
CA GLY A 191 -2.62 -29.60 -18.45
C GLY A 191 -1.31 -30.34 -18.77
N LEU A 192 -1.13 -31.53 -18.21
CA LEU A 192 0.04 -32.39 -18.44
C LEU A 192 0.06 -32.90 -19.90
N ALA A 193 1.25 -33.20 -20.41
CA ALA A 193 1.40 -33.73 -21.76
C ALA A 193 0.73 -35.11 -21.90
N ARG A 194 0.13 -35.38 -23.06
CA ARG A 194 -0.68 -36.61 -23.31
C ARG A 194 0.10 -37.91 -23.18
N ASP A 195 1.43 -37.87 -23.35
CA ASP A 195 2.33 -39.01 -23.21
C ASP A 195 2.85 -39.21 -21.77
N THR A 196 2.53 -38.29 -20.85
CA THR A 196 2.90 -38.38 -19.43
C THR A 196 2.00 -39.38 -18.73
N LYS A 197 2.57 -40.48 -18.21
CA LYS A 197 1.81 -41.54 -17.52
C LYS A 197 1.71 -41.34 -16.01
N ALA A 198 2.74 -40.77 -15.40
CA ALA A 198 2.79 -40.54 -13.96
C ALA A 198 3.74 -39.38 -13.64
N LEU A 199 3.49 -38.73 -12.50
CA LEU A 199 4.44 -37.82 -11.83
C LEU A 199 5.08 -38.56 -10.66
N GLN A 200 6.35 -38.27 -10.37
CA GLN A 200 7.07 -38.91 -9.27
C GLN A 200 7.42 -37.89 -8.19
N VAL A 201 7.12 -38.19 -6.92
CA VAL A 201 7.43 -37.33 -5.79
C VAL A 201 8.47 -37.99 -4.90
N PHE A 202 9.52 -37.25 -4.55
CA PHE A 202 10.65 -37.70 -3.75
C PHE A 202 10.80 -36.84 -2.50
N ASP A 203 11.30 -37.44 -1.41
CA ASP A 203 11.70 -36.70 -0.23
C ASP A 203 13.07 -36.00 -0.40
N GLY A 204 13.50 -35.28 0.64
CA GLY A 204 14.80 -34.58 0.63
C GLY A 204 16.03 -35.49 0.62
N ARG A 205 15.86 -36.82 0.75
CA ARG A 205 16.93 -37.83 0.64
C ARG A 205 16.90 -38.55 -0.72
N GLY A 206 15.97 -38.17 -1.60
CA GLY A 206 15.80 -38.78 -2.92
C GLY A 206 15.01 -40.09 -2.90
N GLN A 207 14.36 -40.45 -1.79
CA GLN A 207 13.50 -41.63 -1.74
C GLN A 207 12.16 -41.34 -2.41
N LEU A 208 11.70 -42.23 -3.29
CA LEU A 208 10.38 -42.13 -3.92
C LEU A 208 9.28 -42.28 -2.85
N LEU A 209 8.43 -41.26 -2.75
CA LEU A 209 7.29 -41.21 -1.84
C LEU A 209 5.99 -41.62 -2.52
N ALA A 210 5.79 -41.20 -3.77
CA ALA A 210 4.59 -41.50 -4.55
C ALA A 210 4.88 -41.48 -6.05
N GLU A 211 4.22 -42.39 -6.77
CA GLU A 211 4.01 -42.32 -8.21
C GLU A 211 2.54 -41.99 -8.45
N ILE A 212 2.27 -40.79 -8.96
CA ILE A 212 0.92 -40.25 -9.11
C ILE A 212 0.48 -40.48 -10.55
N PRO A 213 -0.49 -41.37 -10.82
CA PRO A 213 -0.95 -41.65 -12.17
C PRO A 213 -1.60 -40.42 -12.80
N VAL A 214 -1.35 -40.23 -14.10
CA VAL A 214 -1.96 -39.18 -14.91
C VAL A 214 -3.17 -39.76 -15.65
N THR A 215 -4.30 -39.06 -15.58
CA THR A 215 -5.56 -39.42 -16.26
C THR A 215 -5.48 -39.17 -17.77
N ALA A 216 -6.46 -39.67 -18.52
CA ALA A 216 -6.56 -39.40 -19.95
C ALA A 216 -6.77 -37.89 -20.26
N GLU A 217 -7.32 -37.15 -19.29
CA GLU A 217 -7.54 -35.70 -19.36
C GLU A 217 -6.26 -34.89 -19.03
N GLY A 218 -5.13 -35.54 -18.73
CA GLY A 218 -3.88 -34.89 -18.39
C GLY A 218 -3.89 -34.27 -16.98
N THR A 219 -4.57 -34.94 -16.04
CA THR A 219 -4.65 -34.51 -14.64
C THR A 219 -4.02 -35.54 -13.70
N ALA A 220 -3.43 -35.07 -12.61
CA ALA A 220 -2.87 -35.90 -11.55
C ALA A 220 -3.22 -35.28 -10.19
N SER A 221 -3.65 -36.09 -9.23
CA SER A 221 -3.93 -35.63 -7.87
C SER A 221 -3.49 -36.65 -6.84
N HIS A 222 -2.95 -36.17 -5.72
CA HIS A 222 -2.54 -37.01 -4.60
C HIS A 222 -2.68 -36.26 -3.28
N ARG A 223 -3.00 -36.98 -2.20
CA ARG A 223 -3.08 -36.45 -0.84
C ARG A 223 -2.05 -37.14 0.05
N PHE A 224 -1.10 -36.36 0.54
CA PHE A 224 -0.05 -36.87 1.42
C PHE A 224 -0.48 -36.77 2.88
N PRO A 225 -0.52 -37.88 3.63
CA PRO A 225 -0.96 -37.86 5.02
C PRO A 225 0.10 -37.19 5.91
N ALA A 226 -0.36 -36.62 7.04
CA ALA A 226 0.50 -35.94 8.02
C ALA A 226 1.59 -36.83 8.66
N LYS A 227 1.42 -38.16 8.59
CA LYS A 227 2.36 -39.14 9.17
C LYS A 227 3.66 -39.31 8.39
N VAL A 228 3.72 -38.85 7.14
CA VAL A 228 4.96 -38.92 6.35
C VAL A 228 5.89 -37.81 6.87
N SER A 229 7.15 -38.15 7.21
CA SER A 229 8.06 -37.14 7.77
C SER A 229 8.28 -35.99 6.80
N ARG A 230 8.51 -34.79 7.34
CA ARG A 230 8.71 -33.56 6.59
C ARG A 230 10.09 -32.94 6.82
N ASP A 231 10.85 -33.39 7.84
CA ASP A 231 12.22 -33.02 8.27
C ASP A 231 12.67 -31.54 8.08
N ALA A 232 11.74 -30.60 7.81
CA ALA A 232 12.01 -29.27 7.27
C ALA A 232 12.96 -29.25 6.05
N VAL A 233 12.91 -30.28 5.20
CA VAL A 233 13.71 -30.38 3.97
C VAL A 233 12.82 -30.29 2.74
N PRO A 234 13.30 -29.72 1.62
CA PRO A 234 12.51 -29.62 0.42
C PRO A 234 12.23 -31.00 -0.18
N TRP A 235 11.02 -31.16 -0.70
CA TRP A 235 10.58 -32.29 -1.52
C TRP A 235 10.72 -31.95 -2.99
N ARG A 236 10.76 -32.99 -3.84
CA ARG A 236 10.91 -32.84 -5.29
C ARG A 236 9.79 -33.57 -6.01
N ILE A 237 9.06 -32.88 -6.87
CA ILE A 237 8.19 -33.53 -7.87
C ILE A 237 8.88 -33.49 -9.24
N HIS A 238 8.99 -34.65 -9.87
CA HIS A 238 9.56 -34.83 -11.20
C HIS A 238 8.47 -34.88 -12.26
N PHE A 239 8.65 -34.06 -13.28
CA PHE A 239 7.83 -34.00 -14.48
C PHE A 239 8.61 -34.59 -15.67
N PRO A 240 8.11 -35.65 -16.32
CA PRO A 240 8.71 -36.17 -17.55
C PRO A 240 8.77 -35.15 -18.69
N ARG A 241 7.84 -34.18 -18.67
CA ARG A 241 7.72 -33.03 -19.58
C ARG A 241 7.42 -31.82 -18.71
N GLN A 242 8.20 -30.73 -18.77
CA GLN A 242 7.95 -29.51 -17.98
C GLN A 242 6.75 -28.73 -18.53
N GLN A 243 5.57 -29.32 -18.42
CA GLN A 243 4.31 -28.76 -18.86
C GLN A 243 3.24 -29.04 -17.82
N GLY A 244 2.51 -28.01 -17.42
CA GLY A 244 1.33 -28.15 -16.58
C GLY A 244 1.16 -27.01 -15.59
N ILE A 245 0.03 -27.04 -14.89
CA ILE A 245 -0.34 -26.11 -13.83
C ILE A 245 -0.36 -26.92 -12.53
N LEU A 246 0.50 -26.55 -11.57
CA LEU A 246 0.69 -27.27 -10.32
C LEU A 246 0.14 -26.46 -9.14
N HIS A 247 -0.72 -27.11 -8.36
CA HIS A 247 -1.24 -26.64 -7.09
C HIS A 247 -0.77 -27.55 -5.95
N ILE A 248 -0.30 -26.95 -4.86
CA ILE A 248 0.17 -27.61 -3.65
C ILE A 248 -0.35 -26.83 -2.44
N ASP A 249 -1.11 -27.51 -1.59
CA ASP A 249 -1.59 -26.96 -0.30
C ASP A 249 -0.39 -26.51 0.56
N GLY A 250 -0.45 -25.27 1.05
CA GLY A 250 0.60 -24.60 1.84
C GLY A 250 1.73 -23.96 1.03
N VAL A 251 1.76 -24.11 -0.31
CA VAL A 251 2.82 -23.55 -1.19
C VAL A 251 2.24 -22.66 -2.29
N THR A 252 1.16 -23.07 -2.95
CA THR A 252 0.50 -22.29 -4.02
C THR A 252 -0.94 -21.92 -3.66
N GLN A 253 -1.47 -22.49 -2.56
CA GLN A 253 -2.79 -22.21 -2.01
C GLN A 253 -2.70 -22.41 -0.50
N TRP A 254 -3.24 -21.46 0.27
CA TRP A 254 -2.95 -21.39 1.70
C TRP A 254 -4.20 -21.28 2.56
N GLU A 255 -4.10 -21.84 3.75
CA GLU A 255 -5.03 -21.67 4.86
C GLU A 255 -4.52 -20.60 5.82
N SER A 256 -5.40 -20.09 6.70
CA SER A 256 -5.03 -19.06 7.68
C SER A 256 -3.93 -19.49 8.65
N GLY A 257 -3.78 -20.81 8.88
CA GLY A 257 -2.76 -21.39 9.75
C GLY A 257 -1.40 -21.65 9.09
N ASP A 258 -1.28 -21.45 7.77
CA ASP A 258 0.00 -21.69 7.08
C ASP A 258 1.06 -20.65 7.46
N ARG A 259 2.25 -21.15 7.84
CA ARG A 259 3.35 -20.31 8.33
C ARG A 259 3.88 -19.35 7.27
N TYR A 260 4.04 -19.84 6.04
CA TYR A 260 4.59 -19.10 4.90
C TYR A 260 3.49 -18.80 3.89
N ARG A 261 2.38 -18.28 4.41
CA ARG A 261 1.23 -17.89 3.61
C ARG A 261 1.62 -16.82 2.58
N ASP A 262 0.99 -16.91 1.41
CA ASP A 262 1.14 -15.98 0.30
C ASP A 262 2.57 -15.89 -0.28
N LEU A 263 3.33 -16.98 -0.22
CA LEU A 263 4.68 -17.10 -0.77
C LEU A 263 4.82 -18.40 -1.55
N THR A 264 4.89 -18.31 -2.88
CA THR A 264 5.05 -19.49 -3.74
C THR A 264 6.51 -19.73 -4.05
N VAL A 265 7.21 -20.37 -3.11
CA VAL A 265 8.66 -20.57 -3.16
C VAL A 265 9.02 -21.98 -3.62
N TRP A 266 9.83 -22.07 -4.67
CA TRP A 266 10.31 -23.33 -5.23
C TRP A 266 11.64 -23.16 -5.97
N THR A 267 12.25 -24.22 -6.46
CA THR A 267 13.44 -24.15 -7.33
C THR A 267 13.43 -25.33 -8.33
N PRO A 268 14.00 -25.21 -9.54
CA PRO A 268 13.99 -26.29 -10.54
C PRO A 268 14.99 -27.41 -10.25
N GLN A 269 15.85 -27.28 -9.24
CA GLN A 269 16.87 -28.29 -8.92
C GLN A 269 17.17 -28.38 -7.41
N PRO A 270 17.32 -29.59 -6.83
CA PRO A 270 17.49 -29.74 -5.38
C PRO A 270 18.72 -29.03 -4.80
N SER A 271 19.83 -29.04 -5.52
CA SER A 271 21.09 -28.41 -5.08
C SER A 271 21.01 -26.88 -4.98
N ALA A 272 20.04 -26.25 -5.65
CA ALA A 272 19.84 -24.81 -5.58
C ALA A 272 19.12 -24.34 -4.33
N TRP A 273 18.38 -25.23 -3.66
CA TRP A 273 17.60 -24.84 -2.49
C TRP A 273 18.51 -24.26 -1.40
N PHE A 274 18.11 -23.12 -0.87
CA PHE A 274 18.60 -22.60 0.39
C PHE A 274 17.40 -22.18 1.23
N ASP A 275 17.54 -22.18 2.55
CA ASP A 275 16.45 -21.94 3.50
C ASP A 275 16.04 -20.46 3.55
N TRP A 276 15.55 -19.91 2.44
CA TRP A 276 15.12 -18.52 2.36
C TRP A 276 13.93 -18.22 3.25
N LEU A 277 12.89 -19.08 3.26
CA LEU A 277 11.65 -18.88 4.03
C LEU A 277 11.87 -18.54 5.52
N PRO A 278 12.65 -19.31 6.30
CA PRO A 278 12.95 -18.96 7.71
C PRO A 278 13.91 -17.77 7.86
N ASN A 279 14.59 -17.34 6.80
CA ASN A 279 15.58 -16.26 6.76
C ASN A 279 15.09 -15.03 5.95
N ARG A 280 13.82 -15.00 5.55
CA ARG A 280 13.19 -13.81 4.98
C ARG A 280 13.20 -12.72 6.05
N TRP A 281 13.41 -11.47 5.65
CA TRP A 281 13.42 -10.31 6.56
C TRP A 281 14.38 -10.42 7.76
N LEU A 282 15.49 -11.16 7.67
CA LEU A 282 16.43 -11.32 8.80
C LEU A 282 16.79 -9.99 9.48
N ILE A 283 16.87 -8.91 8.71
CA ILE A 283 17.01 -7.55 9.22
C ILE A 283 16.11 -6.58 8.44
N THR A 284 15.48 -5.65 9.14
CA THR A 284 14.66 -4.57 8.55
C THR A 284 14.81 -3.28 9.35
N PRO A 285 14.63 -2.09 8.76
CA PRO A 285 14.53 -1.83 7.32
C PRO A 285 15.82 -2.28 6.60
N TYR A 286 15.73 -2.57 5.31
CA TYR A 286 16.88 -3.02 4.52
C TYR A 286 17.93 -1.93 4.32
N ARG A 287 17.48 -0.68 4.21
CA ARG A 287 18.32 0.49 3.99
C ARG A 287 17.78 1.68 4.77
N ARG A 288 18.68 2.51 5.30
CA ARG A 288 18.33 3.80 5.90
C ARG A 288 19.33 4.88 5.54
N VAL A 289 18.79 6.03 5.16
CA VAL A 289 19.54 7.29 4.99
C VAL A 289 19.06 8.27 6.05
N VAL A 290 19.98 8.81 6.85
CA VAL A 290 19.73 9.84 7.85
C VAL A 290 20.53 11.09 7.53
N TYR A 291 19.92 12.23 7.80
CA TYR A 291 20.53 13.55 7.70
C TYR A 291 20.68 14.16 9.09
N GLY A 292 21.72 14.96 9.30
CA GLY A 292 21.95 15.67 10.57
C GLY A 292 23.06 16.71 10.45
N GLY A 293 23.20 17.54 11.48
CA GLY A 293 24.25 18.56 11.57
C GLY A 293 25.64 17.94 11.81
N PRO A 294 26.75 18.53 11.31
CA PRO A 294 28.09 18.01 11.55
C PRO A 294 28.40 17.82 13.03
N GLY A 295 28.89 16.63 13.40
CA GLY A 295 29.21 16.28 14.79
C GLY A 295 28.01 15.92 15.69
N GLU A 296 26.78 16.02 15.18
CA GLU A 296 25.57 15.60 15.88
C GLU A 296 25.60 14.09 16.14
N ASN A 297 25.14 13.68 17.32
CA ASN A 297 24.99 12.27 17.67
C ASN A 297 23.54 11.85 17.47
N GLY A 298 23.32 10.64 16.97
CA GLY A 298 21.99 10.07 16.85
C GLY A 298 21.98 8.56 17.06
N THR A 299 20.77 8.01 17.02
CA THR A 299 20.52 6.57 17.12
C THR A 299 19.55 6.16 16.03
N MET A 300 19.84 5.07 15.32
CA MET A 300 18.96 4.46 14.34
C MET A 300 18.58 3.04 14.77
N VAL A 301 17.30 2.69 14.62
CA VAL A 301 16.77 1.38 15.03
C VAL A 301 16.57 0.47 13.83
N PHE A 302 17.08 -0.75 13.94
CA PHE A 302 16.79 -1.88 13.05
C PHE A 302 16.13 -3.01 13.84
N ARG A 303 15.54 -3.99 13.16
CA ARG A 303 14.88 -5.14 13.76
C ARG A 303 15.42 -6.42 13.16
N VAL A 304 15.82 -7.35 14.01
CA VAL A 304 16.22 -8.72 13.64
C VAL A 304 15.03 -9.65 13.84
N HIS A 305 14.75 -10.50 12.86
CA HIS A 305 13.53 -11.34 12.84
C HIS A 305 13.88 -12.83 12.83
N ASN A 306 13.10 -13.63 13.55
CA ASN A 306 13.14 -15.09 13.46
C ASN A 306 11.85 -15.66 12.85
N ASN A 307 11.87 -15.89 11.54
CA ASN A 307 10.74 -16.47 10.82
C ASN A 307 10.75 -18.02 10.80
N ALA A 308 11.73 -18.65 11.47
CA ALA A 308 11.81 -20.10 11.60
C ALA A 308 10.79 -20.66 12.61
N PRO A 309 10.41 -21.96 12.51
CA PRO A 309 9.53 -22.63 13.47
C PRO A 309 10.19 -22.96 14.82
N LYS A 310 11.48 -22.66 14.97
CA LYS A 310 12.28 -22.92 16.17
C LYS A 310 12.95 -21.66 16.68
N ALA A 311 13.26 -21.63 17.96
CA ALA A 311 14.11 -20.59 18.51
C ALA A 311 15.50 -20.63 17.85
N ARG A 312 16.08 -19.46 17.60
CA ARG A 312 17.39 -19.31 16.96
C ARG A 312 18.19 -18.21 17.65
N ALA A 313 19.50 -18.37 17.65
CA ALA A 313 20.44 -17.32 18.02
C ALA A 313 20.97 -16.64 16.76
N PHE A 314 21.20 -15.33 16.81
CA PHE A 314 21.69 -14.51 15.71
C PHE A 314 22.88 -13.68 16.17
N LEU A 315 23.92 -13.63 15.35
CA LEU A 315 25.02 -12.68 15.49
C LEU A 315 24.70 -11.39 14.73
N VAL A 316 25.06 -10.26 15.34
CA VAL A 316 24.91 -8.92 14.78
C VAL A 316 26.22 -8.17 14.90
N SER A 317 26.70 -7.58 13.80
CA SER A 317 27.93 -6.78 13.79
C SER A 317 27.84 -5.60 12.82
N LEU A 318 28.73 -4.61 13.00
CA LEU A 318 28.92 -3.54 12.03
C LEU A 318 30.11 -3.83 11.11
N GLU A 319 29.92 -3.60 9.83
CA GLU A 319 30.97 -3.65 8.81
C GLU A 319 31.07 -2.29 8.12
N PHE A 320 32.28 -1.88 7.76
CA PHE A 320 32.53 -0.61 7.10
C PHE A 320 33.08 -0.86 5.69
N PRO A 321 32.61 -0.14 4.65
CA PRO A 321 33.18 -0.26 3.30
C PRO A 321 34.60 0.32 3.20
N GLN A 322 34.93 1.28 4.06
CA GLN A 322 36.22 1.96 4.13
C GLN A 322 36.65 2.01 5.60
N GLU A 323 37.36 3.06 6.01
CA GLU A 323 37.70 3.29 7.41
C GLU A 323 36.47 3.32 8.31
N SER A 324 36.62 2.74 9.50
CA SER A 324 35.61 2.84 10.54
C SER A 324 35.41 4.30 10.94
N TRP A 325 34.16 4.66 11.21
CA TRP A 325 33.79 5.97 11.73
C TRP A 325 33.01 5.79 13.04
N PRO A 326 32.77 6.85 13.84
CA PRO A 326 32.07 6.75 15.12
C PRO A 326 30.62 6.26 14.99
N ALA A 327 30.45 4.94 14.86
CA ALA A 327 29.20 4.20 14.86
C ALA A 327 29.39 2.89 15.63
N SER A 328 28.42 2.53 16.47
CA SER A 328 28.48 1.33 17.30
C SER A 328 27.08 0.75 17.54
N LEU A 329 27.01 -0.58 17.73
CA LEU A 329 25.79 -1.25 18.16
C LEU A 329 25.58 -1.04 19.66
N GLU A 330 24.34 -0.76 20.05
CA GLU A 330 23.93 -0.84 21.45
C GLU A 330 23.47 -2.27 21.79
N GLY A 331 23.96 -2.81 22.90
CA GLY A 331 23.56 -4.12 23.41
C GLY A 331 24.47 -5.27 22.94
N PRO A 332 24.04 -6.52 23.13
CA PRO A 332 24.86 -7.69 22.82
C PRO A 332 24.99 -7.91 21.30
N ASP A 333 26.13 -8.45 20.89
CA ASP A 333 26.42 -8.91 19.52
C ASP A 333 25.70 -10.22 19.15
N SER A 334 24.93 -10.78 20.09
CA SER A 334 24.18 -12.01 19.96
C SER A 334 22.77 -11.87 20.52
N LEU A 335 21.77 -12.32 19.77
CA LEU A 335 20.36 -12.27 20.13
C LEU A 335 19.74 -13.66 20.05
N GLU A 336 19.05 -14.10 21.10
CA GLU A 336 18.18 -15.28 21.04
C GLU A 336 16.73 -14.86 20.84
N LEU A 337 16.09 -15.39 19.80
CA LEU A 337 14.72 -15.07 19.42
C LEU A 337 13.86 -16.33 19.33
N LYS A 338 12.66 -16.28 19.91
CA LYS A 338 11.62 -17.32 19.79
C LYS A 338 11.06 -17.39 18.36
N PRO A 339 10.36 -18.46 17.99
CA PRO A 339 9.67 -18.54 16.69
C PRO A 339 8.72 -17.36 16.50
N GLY A 340 8.85 -16.63 15.38
CA GLY A 340 8.03 -15.46 15.05
C GLY A 340 8.38 -14.18 15.83
N GLU A 341 9.39 -14.21 16.69
CA GLU A 341 9.84 -13.02 17.43
C GLU A 341 10.70 -12.13 16.53
N ALA A 342 10.60 -10.83 16.75
CA ALA A 342 11.51 -9.83 16.21
C ALA A 342 11.97 -8.88 17.32
N ARG A 343 13.26 -8.55 17.34
CA ARG A 343 13.86 -7.66 18.37
C ARG A 343 14.58 -6.49 17.74
N SER A 344 14.39 -5.31 18.33
CA SER A 344 15.10 -4.10 17.91
C SER A 344 16.57 -4.13 18.34
N ILE A 345 17.41 -3.60 17.47
CA ILE A 345 18.82 -3.26 17.73
C ILE A 345 19.00 -1.78 17.38
N SER A 346 19.88 -1.11 18.09
CA SER A 346 20.15 0.31 17.89
C SER A 346 21.59 0.51 17.42
N VAL A 347 21.78 1.39 16.44
CA VAL A 347 23.09 1.86 16.00
C VAL A 347 23.24 3.30 16.47
N ARG A 348 24.15 3.55 17.42
CA ARG A 348 24.61 4.90 17.74
C ARG A 348 25.55 5.38 16.66
N TYR A 349 25.49 6.66 16.34
CA TYR A 349 26.34 7.24 15.31
C TYR A 349 26.63 8.72 15.57
N GLN A 350 27.73 9.20 15.00
CA GLN A 350 28.03 10.63 14.91
C GLN A 350 28.12 11.06 13.44
N VAL A 351 27.40 12.13 13.11
CA VAL A 351 27.40 12.76 11.79
C VAL A 351 28.79 13.28 11.45
N GLY A 352 29.24 13.01 10.23
CA GLY A 352 30.55 13.44 9.74
C GLY A 352 30.66 14.96 9.50
N PRO A 353 31.84 15.44 9.12
CA PRO A 353 32.02 16.80 8.62
C PRO A 353 31.09 17.11 7.43
N ALA A 354 30.82 18.40 7.21
CA ALA A 354 30.01 18.86 6.08
C ALA A 354 30.54 18.32 4.74
N GLY A 355 29.63 17.86 3.88
CA GLY A 355 29.97 17.29 2.57
C GLY A 355 30.52 15.86 2.59
N GLN A 356 30.59 15.20 3.76
CA GLN A 356 30.97 13.79 3.86
C GLN A 356 29.76 12.90 4.16
N ASN A 357 29.64 11.83 3.38
CA ASN A 357 28.68 10.75 3.63
C ASN A 357 29.42 9.60 4.32
N ARG A 358 28.84 9.07 5.38
CA ARG A 358 29.38 7.90 6.10
C ARG A 358 28.41 6.75 5.93
N THR A 359 28.93 5.57 5.62
CA THR A 359 28.11 4.35 5.45
C THR A 359 28.69 3.22 6.27
N CYS A 360 27.82 2.42 6.88
CA CYS A 360 28.16 1.12 7.43
C CYS A 360 27.07 0.10 7.09
N PHE A 361 27.36 -1.17 7.32
CA PHE A 361 26.45 -2.27 7.11
C PHE A 361 26.20 -2.98 8.43
N ILE A 362 24.93 -3.29 8.71
CA ILE A 362 24.53 -4.09 9.86
C ILE A 362 24.40 -5.53 9.39
N ARG A 363 25.40 -6.34 9.71
CA ARG A 363 25.49 -7.75 9.37
C ARG A 363 24.61 -8.56 10.32
N VAL A 364 23.82 -9.48 9.78
CA VAL A 364 23.07 -10.48 10.56
C VAL A 364 23.39 -11.88 10.07
N ARG A 365 23.68 -12.79 11.01
CA ARG A 365 23.97 -14.20 10.73
C ARG A 365 23.34 -15.09 11.79
N PRO A 366 22.44 -16.01 11.44
CA PRO A 366 21.99 -17.06 12.36
C PRO A 366 23.17 -17.93 12.82
N LYS A 367 23.21 -18.29 14.11
CA LYS A 367 24.17 -19.24 14.68
C LYS A 367 23.71 -20.67 14.42
N ASP A 368 23.71 -21.08 13.16
CA ASP A 368 23.44 -22.46 12.74
C ASP A 368 24.36 -22.86 11.58
N GLU A 369 24.19 -24.09 11.10
CA GLU A 369 25.03 -24.69 10.05
C GLU A 369 24.66 -24.21 8.64
N SER A 370 23.66 -23.33 8.48
CA SER A 370 23.19 -22.90 7.16
C SER A 370 24.19 -22.02 6.40
N GLY A 371 25.11 -21.36 7.11
CA GLY A 371 26.04 -20.38 6.52
C GLY A 371 25.37 -19.10 6.02
N ILE A 372 24.04 -18.98 6.12
CA ILE A 372 23.28 -17.83 5.61
C ILE A 372 23.67 -16.57 6.37
N THR A 373 23.88 -15.49 5.62
CA THR A 373 24.05 -14.16 6.18
C THR A 373 23.47 -13.12 5.23
N THR A 374 23.11 -11.95 5.77
CA THR A 374 22.67 -10.79 4.99
C THR A 374 23.05 -9.51 5.74
N TYR A 375 22.78 -8.35 5.14
CA TYR A 375 23.02 -7.06 5.76
C TYR A 375 21.93 -6.04 5.44
N ALA A 376 21.78 -5.06 6.33
CA ALA A 376 21.14 -3.78 6.03
C ALA A 376 22.22 -2.71 5.83
N SER A 377 21.94 -1.67 5.04
CA SER A 377 22.82 -0.51 4.91
C SER A 377 22.32 0.67 5.71
N PHE A 378 23.26 1.42 6.28
CA PHE A 378 23.00 2.64 7.02
C PHE A 378 23.94 3.75 6.55
N THR A 379 23.35 4.82 6.03
CA THR A 379 24.08 5.99 5.53
C THR A 379 23.70 7.23 6.33
N VAL A 380 24.71 7.98 6.77
CA VAL A 380 24.58 9.26 7.46
C VAL A 380 25.16 10.36 6.56
N VAL A 381 24.34 11.37 6.29
CA VAL A 381 24.66 12.51 5.43
C VAL A 381 24.71 13.77 6.29
N ALA A 382 25.80 14.53 6.22
CA ALA A 382 25.90 15.82 6.88
C ALA A 382 25.12 16.88 6.09
N GLY A 383 24.08 17.46 6.70
CA GLY A 383 23.24 18.49 6.11
C GLY A 383 21.75 18.30 6.41
N GLU A 384 20.92 19.12 5.76
CA GLU A 384 19.46 19.05 5.85
C GLU A 384 18.91 18.02 4.84
N ALA A 385 17.92 17.23 5.26
CA ALA A 385 17.24 16.29 4.38
C ALA A 385 16.49 17.02 3.24
N PRO A 386 16.58 16.54 1.98
CA PRO A 386 15.76 17.07 0.89
C PRO A 386 14.25 17.08 1.19
N ALA A 387 13.76 16.13 2.00
CA ALA A 387 12.38 16.05 2.45
C ALA A 387 11.87 17.31 3.20
N ALA A 388 12.77 18.12 3.78
CA ALA A 388 12.40 19.36 4.47
C ALA A 388 11.96 20.48 3.52
N LYS A 389 12.25 20.36 2.21
CA LYS A 389 12.00 21.37 1.18
C LYS A 389 10.77 21.02 0.34
N PRO A 390 10.17 22.00 -0.35
CA PRO A 390 9.13 21.74 -1.35
C PRO A 390 9.59 20.71 -2.40
N LEU A 391 8.71 19.76 -2.72
CA LEU A 391 8.96 18.71 -3.70
C LEU A 391 8.95 19.29 -5.12
N ALA A 392 9.85 18.80 -5.96
CA ALA A 392 9.68 18.88 -7.41
C ALA A 392 8.63 17.83 -7.81
N LEU A 393 7.43 18.30 -8.18
CA LEU A 393 6.32 17.42 -8.52
C LEU A 393 6.29 17.08 -10.02
N PRO A 394 5.88 15.86 -10.39
CA PRO A 394 5.49 14.76 -9.49
C PRO A 394 6.69 14.08 -8.82
N LEU A 395 6.52 13.60 -7.57
CA LEU A 395 7.47 12.68 -6.95
C LEU A 395 7.28 11.29 -7.55
N ILE A 396 8.29 10.81 -8.27
CA ILE A 396 8.31 9.46 -8.84
C ILE A 396 8.95 8.51 -7.84
N LEU A 397 8.17 7.59 -7.27
CA LEU A 397 8.71 6.53 -6.43
C LEU A 397 9.54 5.59 -7.31
N ARG A 398 10.73 5.18 -6.86
CA ARG A 398 11.59 4.24 -7.60
C ARG A 398 11.47 2.83 -7.03
N PRO A 399 11.69 1.77 -7.82
CA PRO A 399 11.76 0.42 -7.29
C PRO A 399 12.72 0.36 -6.09
N TYR A 400 12.19 -0.01 -4.92
CA TYR A 400 12.95 -0.15 -3.67
C TYR A 400 13.65 1.13 -3.16
N GLU A 401 13.32 2.30 -3.70
CA GLU A 401 13.78 3.60 -3.20
C GLU A 401 12.59 4.56 -3.09
N HIS A 402 12.10 4.76 -1.88
CA HIS A 402 10.90 5.54 -1.60
C HIS A 402 11.30 6.88 -0.97
N GLU A 403 10.49 7.45 -0.09
CA GLU A 403 10.72 8.80 0.45
C GLU A 403 12.01 8.87 1.29
N ASN A 404 12.37 7.80 2.02
CA ASN A 404 13.61 7.80 2.81
C ASN A 404 14.85 7.77 1.91
N GLU A 405 14.93 6.80 1.01
CA GLU A 405 16.12 6.59 0.19
C GLU A 405 16.33 7.74 -0.81
N GLN A 406 15.26 8.35 -1.29
CA GLN A 406 15.34 9.47 -2.24
C GLN A 406 15.51 10.84 -1.57
N LEU A 407 14.88 11.05 -0.40
CA LEU A 407 14.72 12.40 0.18
C LEU A 407 15.13 12.49 1.66
N GLY A 408 15.57 11.41 2.29
CA GLY A 408 15.93 11.39 3.71
C GLY A 408 14.72 11.50 4.65
N TYR A 409 13.51 11.20 4.17
CA TYR A 409 12.30 11.29 4.98
C TYR A 409 12.29 10.26 6.11
N LEU A 410 12.29 10.74 7.35
CA LEU A 410 12.25 9.96 8.58
C LEU A 410 11.32 10.65 9.55
N PRO A 411 10.01 10.34 9.52
CA PRO A 411 9.08 10.90 10.48
C PRO A 411 9.40 10.36 11.88
N ASP A 412 9.53 11.28 12.84
CA ASP A 412 9.64 11.04 14.28
C ASP A 412 8.29 11.17 15.00
N TYR A 413 7.21 11.26 14.21
CA TYR A 413 5.83 11.35 14.64
C TYR A 413 5.01 10.16 14.10
N PRO A 414 3.82 9.88 14.68
CA PRO A 414 2.95 8.80 14.22
C PRO A 414 2.47 9.02 12.78
N VAL A 415 2.60 7.98 11.96
CA VAL A 415 2.24 8.01 10.52
C VAL A 415 1.26 6.91 10.14
N GLU A 416 0.76 6.12 11.09
CA GLU A 416 -0.04 4.93 10.81
C GLU A 416 -1.39 5.25 10.16
N ASN A 417 -1.94 6.45 10.37
CA ASN A 417 -3.16 6.97 9.77
C ASN A 417 -3.07 8.50 9.57
N GLN A 418 -4.16 9.10 9.08
CA GLN A 418 -4.27 10.55 8.93
C GLN A 418 -4.29 11.29 10.27
N VAL A 419 -3.80 12.54 10.24
CA VAL A 419 -3.79 13.44 11.39
C VAL A 419 -5.04 14.32 11.40
N TYR A 420 -5.60 14.51 12.59
CA TYR A 420 -6.68 15.46 12.86
C TYR A 420 -6.24 16.49 13.91
N PHE A 421 -6.89 17.65 13.91
CA PHE A 421 -6.51 18.78 14.75
C PHE A 421 -7.68 19.25 15.61
N ASP A 422 -7.40 19.40 16.90
CA ASP A 422 -8.36 19.92 17.87
C ASP A 422 -8.57 21.45 17.67
N MET A 423 -9.29 22.12 18.56
CA MET A 423 -9.55 23.56 18.47
C MET A 423 -8.32 24.44 18.80
N GLU A 424 -7.29 23.88 19.43
CA GLU A 424 -5.96 24.49 19.67
C GLU A 424 -4.98 24.20 18.53
N ASN A 425 -5.46 23.54 17.46
CA ASN A 425 -4.61 23.00 16.40
C ASN A 425 -3.55 21.99 16.89
N ARG A 426 -3.83 21.30 18.00
CA ARG A 426 -3.01 20.18 18.50
C ARG A 426 -3.30 18.93 17.65
N PRO A 427 -2.27 18.21 17.17
CA PRO A 427 -2.46 17.06 16.30
C PRO A 427 -2.76 15.76 17.09
N TYR A 428 -3.62 14.93 16.50
CA TYR A 428 -4.05 13.61 16.99
C TYR A 428 -3.99 12.59 15.85
N VAL A 429 -3.53 11.37 16.15
CA VAL A 429 -3.53 10.23 15.21
C VAL A 429 -4.11 9.01 15.91
N CYS A 430 -5.09 8.34 15.31
CA CYS A 430 -5.68 7.11 15.84
C CYS A 430 -5.24 5.90 15.00
N SER A 431 -4.78 4.84 15.67
CA SER A 431 -4.37 3.60 15.02
C SER A 431 -4.73 2.38 15.88
N GLY A 432 -5.80 1.68 15.49
CA GLY A 432 -6.28 0.50 16.20
C GLY A 432 -6.63 0.79 17.65
N GLY A 433 -5.95 0.13 18.59
CA GLY A 433 -6.11 0.31 20.04
C GLY A 433 -5.30 1.47 20.64
N ARG A 434 -4.66 2.31 19.82
CA ARG A 434 -3.82 3.42 20.29
C ARG A 434 -4.30 4.77 19.76
N LEU A 435 -4.16 5.78 20.61
CA LEU A 435 -4.33 7.19 20.27
C LEU A 435 -3.03 7.92 20.57
N TYR A 436 -2.49 8.62 19.56
CA TYR A 436 -1.32 9.46 19.72
C TYR A 436 -1.74 10.93 19.80
N VAL A 437 -1.22 11.63 20.81
CA VAL A 437 -1.54 13.03 21.09
C VAL A 437 -0.26 13.81 21.30
N TRP A 438 -0.13 14.98 20.68
CA TRP A 438 0.98 15.88 21.00
C TRP A 438 0.72 16.61 22.33
N ASP A 439 1.57 16.43 23.33
CA ASP A 439 1.41 17.05 24.65
C ASP A 439 1.98 18.48 24.75
N GLY A 440 2.58 18.98 23.66
CA GLY A 440 3.32 20.25 23.62
C GLY A 440 4.83 20.06 23.50
N GLN A 441 5.35 18.88 23.86
CA GLN A 441 6.78 18.57 23.84
C GLN A 441 7.10 17.24 23.13
N ARG A 442 6.21 16.26 23.24
CA ARG A 442 6.37 14.93 22.64
C ARG A 442 5.02 14.32 22.26
N TRP A 443 5.10 13.28 21.45
CA TRP A 443 3.95 12.42 21.18
C TRP A 443 3.72 11.46 22.35
N ASP A 444 2.54 11.56 22.95
CA ASP A 444 2.05 10.65 23.98
C ASP A 444 1.22 9.54 23.31
N ALA A 445 1.69 8.30 23.41
CA ALA A 445 1.04 7.13 22.84
C ALA A 445 0.16 6.44 23.90
N ARG A 446 -1.15 6.70 23.83
CA ARG A 446 -2.12 6.23 24.83
C ARG A 446 -2.78 4.93 24.38
N ASP A 447 -2.74 3.92 25.24
CA ASP A 447 -3.53 2.69 25.08
C ASP A 447 -4.99 2.99 25.42
N LEU A 448 -5.88 2.84 24.42
CA LEU A 448 -7.31 3.10 24.59
C LEU A 448 -7.92 2.21 25.67
N SER A 449 -7.48 0.95 25.80
CA SER A 449 -8.01 0.03 26.81
C SER A 449 -7.67 0.47 28.23
N ALA A 450 -6.58 1.23 28.40
CA ALA A 450 -6.16 1.75 29.71
C ALA A 450 -6.94 3.01 30.13
N ILE A 451 -7.31 3.87 29.17
CA ILE A 451 -7.89 5.20 29.42
C ILE A 451 -9.42 5.28 29.25
N VAL A 452 -10.06 4.24 28.72
CA VAL A 452 -11.52 4.17 28.53
C VAL A 452 -12.19 3.53 29.74
N ARG A 453 -13.33 4.09 30.14
CA ARG A 453 -14.25 3.51 31.12
C ARG A 453 -15.67 3.50 30.56
N TRP A 454 -16.49 2.51 30.93
CA TRP A 454 -17.92 2.57 30.65
C TRP A 454 -18.54 3.79 31.33
N ALA A 455 -19.30 4.59 30.59
CA ALA A 455 -20.02 5.73 31.16
C ALA A 455 -21.01 5.27 32.24
N ALA A 456 -21.71 4.17 31.97
CA ALA A 456 -22.52 3.48 32.97
C ALA A 456 -21.63 2.84 34.05
N GLY A 457 -21.70 3.38 35.27
CA GLY A 457 -21.02 2.83 36.44
C GLY A 457 -19.51 3.04 36.51
N GLY A 458 -18.88 3.70 35.53
CA GLY A 458 -17.45 4.06 35.56
C GLY A 458 -16.49 2.86 35.52
N THR A 459 -16.96 1.69 35.08
CA THR A 459 -16.19 0.44 35.16
C THR A 459 -15.09 0.37 34.10
N THR A 460 -14.02 -0.35 34.40
CA THR A 460 -12.91 -0.62 33.47
C THR A 460 -13.36 -1.51 32.32
N VAL A 461 -12.91 -1.20 31.12
CA VAL A 461 -13.09 -2.02 29.91
C VAL A 461 -11.96 -3.03 29.78
N ARG A 462 -12.17 -4.12 29.04
CA ARG A 462 -11.13 -5.15 28.80
C ARG A 462 -10.37 -4.93 27.49
N SER A 463 -11.07 -4.42 26.48
CA SER A 463 -10.53 -4.26 25.13
C SER A 463 -11.17 -3.09 24.41
N VAL A 464 -10.35 -2.28 23.73
CA VAL A 464 -10.80 -1.19 22.87
C VAL A 464 -10.02 -1.19 21.57
N SER A 465 -10.74 -1.08 20.44
CA SER A 465 -10.15 -0.81 19.13
C SER A 465 -11.02 0.15 18.35
N ALA A 466 -10.43 1.18 17.74
CA ALA A 466 -11.16 2.09 16.87
C ALA A 466 -11.82 1.33 15.69
N LEU A 467 -13.07 1.69 15.37
CA LEU A 467 -13.83 1.16 14.22
C LEU A 467 -13.57 1.98 12.96
N THR A 468 -13.09 3.20 13.12
CA THR A 468 -12.63 4.11 12.07
C THR A 468 -11.46 4.93 12.61
N PRO A 469 -10.45 5.29 11.80
CA PRO A 469 -9.34 6.14 12.25
C PRO A 469 -9.75 7.63 12.40
N LYS A 470 -10.99 7.99 12.08
CA LYS A 470 -11.51 9.36 12.15
C LYS A 470 -11.61 9.86 13.61
N ILE A 471 -11.21 11.11 13.83
CA ILE A 471 -11.27 11.79 15.13
C ILE A 471 -12.03 13.10 14.93
N ALA A 472 -13.02 13.36 15.79
CA ALA A 472 -13.81 14.59 15.73
C ALA A 472 -13.63 15.44 16.99
N PHE A 473 -13.86 16.74 16.81
CA PHE A 473 -13.75 17.75 17.86
C PHE A 473 -14.91 18.72 17.77
N ASP A 474 -15.49 19.06 18.93
CA ASP A 474 -16.49 20.11 19.03
C ASP A 474 -15.87 21.47 19.39
N ARG A 475 -16.67 22.53 19.33
CA ARG A 475 -16.30 23.89 19.73
C ARG A 475 -15.86 24.02 21.20
N ASN A 476 -16.13 23.01 22.04
CA ASN A 476 -15.68 22.95 23.42
C ASN A 476 -14.39 22.13 23.59
N ASN A 477 -13.76 21.76 22.47
CA ASN A 477 -12.55 20.95 22.39
C ASN A 477 -12.68 19.55 23.00
N ARG A 478 -13.91 19.00 23.03
CA ARG A 478 -14.12 17.58 23.38
C ARG A 478 -13.63 16.69 22.25
N VAL A 479 -13.09 15.51 22.60
CA VAL A 479 -12.54 14.56 21.64
C VAL A 479 -13.48 13.37 21.49
N TYR A 480 -13.77 12.97 20.25
CA TYR A 480 -14.69 11.88 19.93
C TYR A 480 -14.03 10.81 19.03
N LEU A 481 -14.31 9.55 19.34
CA LEU A 481 -13.92 8.37 18.55
C LEU A 481 -15.09 7.38 18.47
N VAL A 482 -15.19 6.63 17.37
CA VAL A 482 -16.08 5.44 17.30
C VAL A 482 -15.22 4.19 17.41
N ALA A 483 -15.52 3.35 18.39
CA ALA A 483 -14.70 2.20 18.74
C ALA A 483 -15.52 0.96 19.10
N GLN A 484 -14.89 -0.20 18.98
CA GLN A 484 -15.32 -1.46 19.53
C GLN A 484 -14.81 -1.52 20.98
N VAL A 485 -15.72 -1.59 21.96
CA VAL A 485 -15.43 -1.70 23.39
C VAL A 485 -16.02 -3.01 23.90
N ASP A 486 -15.19 -3.94 24.33
CA ASP A 486 -15.62 -5.27 24.81
C ASP A 486 -16.61 -6.00 23.87
N GLY A 487 -16.42 -5.83 22.55
CA GLY A 487 -17.29 -6.42 21.53
C GLY A 487 -18.57 -5.64 21.23
N GLN A 488 -18.78 -4.47 21.85
CA GLN A 488 -19.90 -3.55 21.56
C GLN A 488 -19.44 -2.26 20.86
N PRO A 489 -20.11 -1.79 19.80
CA PRO A 489 -19.78 -0.52 19.15
C PRO A 489 -20.20 0.65 20.06
N SER A 490 -19.32 1.62 20.25
CA SER A 490 -19.51 2.72 21.21
C SER A 490 -18.95 4.04 20.68
N LEU A 491 -19.55 5.15 21.11
CA LEU A 491 -18.97 6.48 21.04
C LEU A 491 -18.09 6.69 22.27
N LEU A 492 -16.82 6.99 22.06
CA LEU A 492 -15.91 7.43 23.11
C LEU A 492 -15.95 8.97 23.19
N VAL A 493 -16.12 9.50 24.39
CA VAL A 493 -16.13 10.95 24.65
C VAL A 493 -15.09 11.31 25.70
N SER A 494 -14.22 12.27 25.36
CA SER A 494 -13.26 12.85 26.29
C SER A 494 -13.48 14.35 26.45
N HIS A 495 -13.38 14.80 27.70
CA HIS A 495 -13.51 16.20 28.12
C HIS A 495 -12.17 16.82 28.54
N ASP A 496 -11.09 16.04 28.53
CA ASP A 496 -9.80 16.37 29.14
C ASP A 496 -8.63 16.22 28.16
N GLY A 497 -8.89 16.43 26.86
CA GLY A 497 -7.88 16.32 25.81
C GLY A 497 -7.41 14.88 25.59
N ALA A 498 -8.33 13.92 25.69
CA ALA A 498 -8.12 12.48 25.53
C ALA A 498 -7.26 11.82 26.61
N ARG A 499 -7.18 12.39 27.82
CA ARG A 499 -6.50 11.73 28.96
C ARG A 499 -7.35 10.59 29.50
N THR A 500 -8.66 10.78 29.51
CA THR A 500 -9.66 9.75 29.83
C THR A 500 -10.81 9.80 28.83
N PHE A 501 -11.48 8.66 28.65
CA PHE A 501 -12.69 8.54 27.83
C PHE A 501 -13.81 7.85 28.60
N SER A 502 -15.02 8.34 28.39
CA SER A 502 -16.25 7.62 28.71
C SER A 502 -16.79 6.93 27.45
N ALA A 503 -17.09 5.64 27.55
CA ALA A 503 -17.68 4.84 26.49
C ALA A 503 -19.20 4.81 26.64
N HIS A 504 -19.90 5.19 25.56
CA HIS A 504 -21.36 5.18 25.46
C HIS A 504 -21.75 4.22 24.34
N GLU A 505 -22.47 3.15 24.68
CA GLU A 505 -22.88 2.14 23.71
C GLU A 505 -23.77 2.79 22.63
N LEU A 506 -23.44 2.54 21.35
CA LEU A 506 -24.28 3.01 20.26
C LEU A 506 -25.59 2.20 20.23
N PRO A 507 -26.73 2.80 19.84
CA PRO A 507 -27.99 2.07 19.73
C PRO A 507 -27.83 0.77 18.97
N SER A 508 -28.44 -0.31 19.44
CA SER A 508 -28.38 -1.60 18.74
C SER A 508 -29.00 -1.49 17.34
N GLY A 509 -28.55 -2.35 16.43
CA GLY A 509 -29.11 -2.51 15.09
C GLY A 509 -29.45 -3.97 14.84
N GLN A 510 -30.37 -4.24 13.91
CA GLN A 510 -30.56 -5.59 13.37
C GLN A 510 -29.65 -5.79 12.16
N GLY A 511 -29.12 -7.00 11.97
CA GLY A 511 -28.24 -7.37 10.87
C GLY A 511 -26.77 -7.52 11.25
N ASP A 512 -26.06 -8.29 10.43
CA ASP A 512 -24.64 -8.63 10.56
C ASP A 512 -23.77 -7.65 9.74
N GLY A 513 -22.51 -7.45 10.16
CA GLY A 513 -21.54 -6.65 9.40
C GLY A 513 -21.87 -5.15 9.36
N ARG A 514 -21.24 -4.38 10.25
CA ARG A 514 -21.47 -2.94 10.39
C ARG A 514 -20.19 -2.17 10.09
N THR A 515 -20.31 -1.15 9.24
CA THR A 515 -19.26 -0.16 9.02
C THR A 515 -19.77 1.19 9.51
N PHE A 516 -18.88 1.96 10.16
CA PHE A 516 -19.21 3.27 10.71
C PHE A 516 -18.43 4.36 10.00
N ASP A 517 -19.09 5.50 9.80
CA ASP A 517 -18.45 6.77 9.46
C ASP A 517 -18.89 7.84 10.46
N MET A 518 -18.15 8.93 10.58
CA MET A 518 -18.44 10.01 11.53
C MET A 518 -18.04 11.35 10.93
N GLU A 519 -18.80 12.40 11.24
CA GLU A 519 -18.45 13.75 10.85
C GLU A 519 -17.09 14.14 11.44
N VAL A 520 -16.21 14.65 10.58
CA VAL A 520 -14.94 15.24 10.95
C VAL A 520 -14.84 16.64 10.35
N PHE A 521 -13.91 17.44 10.85
CA PHE A 521 -13.66 18.76 10.30
C PHE A 521 -13.15 18.66 8.86
N THR A 522 -13.82 19.35 7.95
CA THR A 522 -13.49 19.43 6.52
C THR A 522 -13.30 20.88 6.04
N GLY A 523 -13.29 21.87 6.95
CA GLY A 523 -13.01 23.28 6.63
C GLY A 523 -13.92 24.28 7.35
N HIS A 524 -15.24 24.15 7.17
CA HIS A 524 -16.22 25.13 7.68
C HIS A 524 -17.33 24.52 8.55
N ASN A 525 -17.18 23.25 8.96
CA ASN A 525 -18.14 22.49 9.76
C ASN A 525 -17.62 22.22 11.19
N VAL A 526 -17.36 23.27 11.97
CA VAL A 526 -17.03 23.10 13.40
C VAL A 526 -18.27 22.60 14.14
N LEU A 527 -18.14 21.49 14.85
CA LEU A 527 -19.26 20.84 15.54
C LEU A 527 -19.68 21.61 16.79
N ASP A 528 -20.99 21.64 17.06
CA ASP A 528 -21.55 22.29 18.25
C ASP A 528 -21.55 21.39 19.48
N GLY A 529 -21.45 20.08 19.24
CA GLY A 529 -21.45 19.03 20.25
C GLY A 529 -21.01 17.70 19.63
N PRO A 530 -21.50 16.55 20.13
CA PRO A 530 -21.13 15.25 19.60
C PRO A 530 -21.37 15.12 18.08
N PRO A 531 -20.44 14.48 17.35
CA PRO A 531 -20.52 14.36 15.90
C PRO A 531 -21.70 13.46 15.48
N PRO A 532 -22.40 13.80 14.39
CA PRO A 532 -23.23 12.85 13.66
C PRO A 532 -22.42 11.60 13.25
N ILE A 533 -23.04 10.42 13.38
CA ILE A 533 -22.45 9.12 13.05
C ILE A 533 -23.32 8.45 11.98
N LEU A 534 -22.68 7.88 10.98
CA LEU A 534 -23.34 7.03 9.97
C LEU A 534 -23.06 5.56 10.26
N ARG A 535 -24.09 4.74 10.17
CA ARG A 535 -23.98 3.28 10.24
C ARG A 535 -24.44 2.65 8.93
N TYR A 536 -23.57 1.86 8.33
CA TYR A 536 -23.86 1.03 7.16
C TYR A 536 -24.00 -0.41 7.64
N THR A 537 -25.21 -0.95 7.57
CA THR A 537 -25.50 -2.34 7.95
C THR A 537 -25.69 -3.16 6.69
N PHE A 538 -24.90 -4.21 6.51
CA PHE A 538 -25.02 -5.10 5.36
C PHE A 538 -26.37 -5.82 5.38
N LEU A 539 -27.06 -5.81 4.24
CA LEU A 539 -28.35 -6.50 4.07
C LEU A 539 -28.19 -7.72 3.19
N GLN A 540 -27.61 -7.54 2.00
CA GLN A 540 -27.54 -8.60 0.99
C GLN A 540 -26.41 -8.34 -0.01
N ALA A 541 -25.78 -9.43 -0.48
CA ALA A 541 -24.89 -9.40 -1.63
C ALA A 541 -25.66 -9.81 -2.90
N ASP A 542 -25.36 -9.16 -4.02
CA ASP A 542 -25.86 -9.60 -5.31
C ASP A 542 -25.11 -10.88 -5.76
N PRO A 543 -25.81 -11.94 -6.20
CA PRO A 543 -25.17 -13.19 -6.58
C PRO A 543 -24.40 -13.11 -7.91
N LYS A 544 -24.65 -12.09 -8.73
CA LYS A 544 -24.07 -11.95 -10.08
C LYS A 544 -23.16 -10.74 -10.22
N LEU A 545 -23.37 -9.70 -9.42
CA LEU A 545 -22.59 -8.47 -9.45
C LEU A 545 -21.78 -8.31 -8.17
N PHE A 546 -20.51 -8.69 -8.21
CA PHE A 546 -19.62 -8.75 -7.04
C PHE A 546 -19.58 -7.46 -6.20
N TRP A 547 -19.58 -6.29 -6.86
CA TRP A 547 -19.51 -4.98 -6.21
C TRP A 547 -20.88 -4.40 -5.83
N ARG A 548 -21.98 -5.04 -6.24
CA ARG A 548 -23.33 -4.65 -5.84
C ARG A 548 -23.68 -5.32 -4.51
N ARG A 549 -23.60 -4.54 -3.44
CA ARG A 549 -23.97 -4.96 -2.10
C ARG A 549 -24.93 -3.94 -1.53
N LEU A 550 -26.02 -4.42 -0.95
CA LEU A 550 -27.07 -3.57 -0.38
C LEU A 550 -26.83 -3.37 1.09
N TYR A 551 -26.88 -2.10 1.50
CA TYR A 551 -26.72 -1.67 2.87
C TYR A 551 -27.87 -0.78 3.29
N ARG A 552 -28.27 -0.92 4.55
CA ARG A 552 -29.05 0.10 5.26
C ARG A 552 -28.10 1.17 5.76
N LEU A 553 -28.38 2.43 5.41
CA LEU A 553 -27.73 3.60 5.95
C LEU A 553 -28.61 4.24 7.03
N GLU A 554 -28.05 4.35 8.23
CA GLU A 554 -28.68 5.00 9.36
C GLU A 554 -27.85 6.20 9.84
N LEU A 555 -28.54 7.26 10.24
CA LEU A 555 -27.97 8.40 10.93
C LEU A 555 -28.22 8.27 12.43
N ILE A 556 -27.13 8.26 13.20
CA ILE A 556 -27.13 8.25 14.66
C ILE A 556 -26.69 9.63 15.14
N LEU A 557 -27.51 10.24 15.99
CA LEU A 557 -27.30 11.59 16.50
C LEU A 557 -27.14 11.52 18.02
N PRO A 558 -25.90 11.54 18.54
CA PRO A 558 -25.69 11.68 19.97
C PRO A 558 -26.08 13.09 20.43
N GLU A 559 -26.69 13.19 21.60
CA GLU A 559 -27.01 14.44 22.27
C GLU A 559 -26.33 14.50 23.63
N LEU A 560 -25.63 15.60 23.89
CA LEU A 560 -25.05 15.88 25.19
C LEU A 560 -26.09 16.58 26.08
N ARG A 561 -26.54 15.93 27.15
CA ARG A 561 -27.46 16.47 28.15
C ARG A 561 -26.73 16.56 29.49
N GLY A 562 -26.19 17.75 29.79
CA GLY A 562 -25.26 17.91 30.90
C GLY A 562 -23.94 17.18 30.60
N GLU A 563 -23.62 16.14 31.36
CA GLU A 563 -22.46 15.26 31.14
C GLU A 563 -22.83 13.92 30.47
N GLU A 564 -24.13 13.64 30.31
CA GLU A 564 -24.61 12.37 29.74
C GLU A 564 -24.76 12.45 28.22
N ILE A 565 -24.37 11.38 27.52
CA ILE A 565 -24.69 11.19 26.12
C ILE A 565 -25.96 10.36 26.02
N THR A 566 -26.95 10.88 25.30
CA THR A 566 -28.18 10.17 25.01
C THR A 566 -28.31 9.96 23.51
N PHE A 567 -29.01 8.88 23.13
CA PHE A 567 -29.28 8.55 21.74
C PHE A 567 -30.79 8.40 21.53
N ALA A 568 -31.33 9.13 20.56
CA ALA A 568 -32.62 8.81 19.98
C ALA A 568 -32.51 7.54 19.11
N PRO A 569 -33.64 6.89 18.74
CA PRO A 569 -33.63 5.84 17.74
C PRO A 569 -32.92 6.29 16.45
N PRO A 570 -32.04 5.46 15.85
CA PRO A 570 -31.37 5.79 14.60
C PRO A 570 -32.36 6.10 13.47
N ILE A 571 -32.04 7.10 12.66
CA ILE A 571 -32.87 7.55 11.53
C ILE A 571 -32.45 6.77 10.29
N VAL A 572 -33.34 5.97 9.71
CA VAL A 572 -33.07 5.25 8.45
C VAL A 572 -33.13 6.25 7.30
N ILE A 573 -32.03 6.35 6.53
CA ILE A 573 -31.93 7.20 5.35
C ILE A 573 -32.30 6.44 4.08
N SER A 574 -31.74 5.24 3.90
CA SER A 574 -31.99 4.39 2.73
C SER A 574 -31.60 2.94 3.02
N GLU A 575 -32.24 2.00 2.35
CA GLU A 575 -31.91 0.55 2.38
C GLU A 575 -31.28 0.06 1.06
N ASN A 576 -31.07 0.97 0.11
CA ASN A 576 -30.55 0.67 -1.21
C ASN A 576 -29.09 1.13 -1.38
N VAL A 577 -28.34 1.36 -0.30
CA VAL A 577 -27.01 1.98 -0.38
C VAL A 577 -25.95 0.97 -0.85
N LEU A 578 -25.00 1.39 -1.70
CA LEU A 578 -23.91 0.54 -2.22
C LEU A 578 -22.80 0.20 -1.21
N GLY A 579 -22.93 0.63 0.06
CA GLY A 579 -21.92 0.50 1.11
C GLY A 579 -20.98 1.70 1.20
N HIS A 580 -19.93 1.58 2.02
CA HIS A 580 -18.93 2.63 2.25
C HIS A 580 -17.51 2.09 2.07
N SER A 581 -16.87 2.47 0.96
CA SER A 581 -15.51 2.07 0.63
C SER A 581 -14.49 3.06 1.21
N ALA A 582 -14.05 2.82 2.44
CA ALA A 582 -13.18 3.73 3.19
C ALA A 582 -11.68 3.40 3.10
N HIS A 583 -11.25 2.37 2.36
CA HIS A 583 -9.83 1.97 2.36
C HIS A 583 -8.94 3.03 1.69
N SER A 584 -9.43 3.76 0.69
CA SER A 584 -8.74 4.87 0.02
C SER A 584 -9.65 6.10 -0.04
N GLY A 585 -9.08 7.30 0.07
CA GLY A 585 -9.84 8.55 0.19
C GLY A 585 -10.46 8.76 1.57
N SER A 586 -11.22 7.77 2.06
CA SER A 586 -12.07 7.85 3.27
C SER A 586 -12.90 9.14 3.28
N PRO A 587 -13.75 9.32 2.26
CA PRO A 587 -14.47 10.57 2.05
C PRO A 587 -15.31 10.94 3.26
N SER A 588 -15.55 12.23 3.48
CA SER A 588 -16.59 12.66 4.41
C SER A 588 -17.96 12.48 3.77
N CYS A 589 -18.83 11.69 4.39
CA CYS A 589 -20.19 11.44 3.92
C CYS A 589 -21.25 12.23 4.71
N VAL A 590 -20.83 13.06 5.67
CA VAL A 590 -21.71 13.87 6.50
C VAL A 590 -21.04 15.19 6.89
N VAL A 591 -21.82 16.27 6.88
CA VAL A 591 -21.47 17.57 7.44
C VAL A 591 -22.66 18.19 8.16
N SER A 592 -22.43 19.02 9.17
CA SER A 592 -23.49 19.70 9.91
C SER A 592 -23.14 21.14 10.26
N ARG A 593 -24.18 21.95 10.39
CA ARG A 593 -24.09 23.35 10.82
C ARG A 593 -25.44 23.81 11.38
N GLU A 594 -25.41 24.54 12.50
CA GLU A 594 -26.57 25.23 13.06
C GLU A 594 -27.79 24.30 13.25
N GLY A 595 -27.56 23.10 13.79
CA GLY A 595 -28.62 22.12 14.06
C GLY A 595 -29.12 21.33 12.84
N ARG A 596 -28.56 21.54 11.65
CA ARG A 596 -28.87 20.74 10.45
C ARG A 596 -27.73 19.80 10.11
N VAL A 597 -28.09 18.57 9.73
CA VAL A 597 -27.14 17.50 9.37
C VAL A 597 -27.40 17.07 7.93
N HIS A 598 -26.37 17.09 7.11
CA HIS A 598 -26.45 16.75 5.69
C HIS A 598 -25.70 15.45 5.43
N VAL A 599 -26.38 14.47 4.85
CA VAL A 599 -25.81 13.15 4.55
C VAL A 599 -25.85 12.90 3.06
N ILE A 600 -24.73 12.42 2.50
CA ILE A 600 -24.60 12.03 1.10
C ILE A 600 -24.37 10.51 0.97
N TRP A 601 -24.98 9.89 -0.03
CA TRP A 601 -24.79 8.46 -0.32
C TRP A 601 -25.07 8.13 -1.79
N SER A 602 -24.62 6.95 -2.23
CA SER A 602 -24.93 6.39 -3.55
C SER A 602 -25.81 5.16 -3.41
N GLU A 603 -26.83 5.03 -4.26
CA GLU A 603 -27.74 3.89 -4.25
C GLU A 603 -27.41 2.86 -5.35
N ALA A 604 -27.71 1.61 -5.06
CA ALA A 604 -27.75 0.53 -6.03
C ALA A 604 -28.95 0.74 -6.94
N THR A 605 -28.80 0.31 -8.19
CA THR A 605 -29.85 0.32 -9.21
C THR A 605 -30.23 -1.10 -9.57
N ASP A 606 -31.34 -1.25 -10.30
CA ASP A 606 -31.69 -2.53 -10.91
C ASP A 606 -30.63 -2.88 -11.96
N PRO A 607 -29.94 -4.04 -11.86
CA PRO A 607 -29.00 -4.51 -12.86
C PRO A 607 -29.55 -4.61 -14.29
N ALA A 608 -30.88 -4.75 -14.45
CA ALA A 608 -31.54 -4.78 -15.75
C ALA A 608 -31.68 -3.39 -16.39
N GLU A 609 -31.61 -2.33 -15.59
CA GLU A 609 -31.72 -0.96 -16.06
C GLU A 609 -30.35 -0.41 -16.49
N LYS A 610 -30.28 0.13 -17.71
CA LYS A 610 -29.09 0.82 -18.19
C LYS A 610 -29.08 2.24 -17.68
N VAL A 611 -28.44 2.44 -16.53
CA VAL A 611 -28.21 3.76 -15.95
C VAL A 611 -26.77 4.24 -16.19
N PRO A 612 -26.50 5.57 -16.21
CA PRO A 612 -25.16 6.10 -16.46
C PRO A 612 -24.13 5.78 -15.37
N GLY A 613 -24.59 5.48 -14.15
CA GLY A 613 -23.74 5.22 -12.98
C GLY A 613 -24.58 4.97 -11.73
N ALA A 614 -23.94 4.93 -10.57
CA ALA A 614 -24.66 4.91 -9.30
C ALA A 614 -25.28 6.30 -9.02
N PRO A 615 -26.61 6.42 -8.84
CA PRO A 615 -27.23 7.69 -8.47
C PRO A 615 -26.78 8.10 -7.07
N THR A 616 -26.32 9.34 -6.94
CA THR A 616 -25.91 9.95 -5.68
C THR A 616 -26.99 10.91 -5.19
N TYR A 617 -27.28 10.83 -3.89
CA TYR A 617 -28.28 11.65 -3.22
C TYR A 617 -27.72 12.35 -1.99
N VAL A 618 -28.33 13.49 -1.65
CA VAL A 618 -28.09 14.20 -0.38
C VAL A 618 -29.43 14.42 0.31
N VAL A 619 -29.43 14.37 1.65
CA VAL A 619 -30.59 14.72 2.48
C VAL A 619 -30.18 15.63 3.61
N THR A 620 -31.13 16.44 4.11
CA THR A 620 -30.95 17.23 5.33
C THR A 620 -31.87 16.69 6.43
N TYR A 621 -31.32 16.47 7.61
CA TYR A 621 -32.07 16.27 8.84
C TYR A 621 -32.04 17.56 9.66
N ASP A 622 -33.20 18.07 10.04
CA ASP A 622 -33.35 19.24 10.91
C ASP A 622 -33.57 18.78 12.35
N ARG A 623 -32.57 18.99 13.23
CA ARG A 623 -32.65 18.55 14.63
C ARG A 623 -33.73 19.28 15.41
N ALA A 624 -34.03 20.54 15.08
CA ALA A 624 -35.04 21.31 15.80
C ALA A 624 -36.46 20.81 15.49
N LYS A 625 -36.68 20.33 14.27
CA LYS A 625 -37.97 19.74 13.86
C LYS A 625 -38.05 18.24 14.14
N GLY A 626 -36.91 17.54 14.23
CA GLY A 626 -36.87 16.09 14.30
C GLY A 626 -37.25 15.43 12.98
N GLU A 627 -37.02 16.10 11.85
CA GLU A 627 -37.54 15.72 10.53
C GLU A 627 -36.42 15.51 9.51
N LEU A 628 -36.54 14.42 8.75
CA LEU A 628 -35.74 14.16 7.56
C LEU A 628 -36.42 14.79 6.34
N GLY A 629 -35.74 15.71 5.66
CA GLY A 629 -36.24 16.36 4.45
C GLY A 629 -36.26 15.41 3.23
N PRO A 630 -36.75 15.90 2.07
CA PRO A 630 -36.68 15.12 0.83
C PRO A 630 -35.24 14.90 0.40
N ARG A 631 -34.95 13.71 -0.16
CA ARG A 631 -33.65 13.44 -0.81
C ARG A 631 -33.54 14.23 -2.11
N ALA A 632 -32.37 14.78 -2.37
CA ALA A 632 -32.03 15.51 -3.59
C ALA A 632 -31.00 14.73 -4.40
N PHE A 633 -31.24 14.58 -5.71
CA PHE A 633 -30.31 13.97 -6.63
C PHE A 633 -29.18 14.93 -6.99
N VAL A 634 -27.93 14.47 -6.96
CA VAL A 634 -26.74 15.31 -7.21
C VAL A 634 -25.79 14.77 -8.28
N GLY A 635 -26.14 13.67 -8.95
CA GLY A 635 -25.40 13.16 -10.10
C GLY A 635 -25.32 11.64 -10.15
N TYR A 636 -24.79 11.13 -11.28
CA TYR A 636 -24.46 9.72 -11.46
C TYR A 636 -22.94 9.55 -11.39
N GLY A 637 -22.47 8.66 -10.53
CA GLY A 637 -21.07 8.25 -10.47
C GLY A 637 -20.83 6.93 -11.20
N PRO A 638 -20.16 6.89 -12.37
CA PRO A 638 -19.96 5.64 -13.11
C PRO A 638 -18.86 4.74 -12.49
N PRO A 639 -18.93 3.40 -12.69
CA PRO A 639 -20.03 2.65 -13.29
C PRO A 639 -21.22 2.51 -12.32
N ALA A 640 -22.32 1.91 -12.75
CA ALA A 640 -23.42 1.60 -11.85
C ALA A 640 -23.09 0.40 -10.96
N ASN A 641 -23.68 0.36 -9.76
CA ASN A 641 -23.59 -0.79 -8.85
C ASN A 641 -22.16 -1.16 -8.42
N ASP A 642 -21.30 -0.16 -8.19
CA ASP A 642 -19.94 -0.35 -7.70
C ASP A 642 -19.75 0.34 -6.33
N ILE A 643 -19.35 -0.43 -5.30
CA ILE A 643 -19.11 0.08 -3.94
C ILE A 643 -18.06 1.20 -3.87
N HIS A 644 -17.17 1.28 -4.87
CA HIS A 644 -16.18 2.36 -4.97
C HIS A 644 -16.81 3.71 -5.33
N ASN A 645 -18.09 3.75 -5.74
CA ASN A 645 -18.85 4.99 -5.95
C ASN A 645 -19.26 5.70 -4.64
N THR A 646 -18.43 5.57 -3.59
CA THR A 646 -18.65 6.27 -2.31
C THR A 646 -18.47 7.77 -2.52
N PRO A 647 -19.52 8.59 -2.32
CA PRO A 647 -19.49 10.02 -2.58
C PRO A 647 -18.88 10.81 -1.42
N SER A 648 -18.70 12.12 -1.58
CA SER A 648 -18.23 13.01 -0.51
C SER A 648 -18.97 14.34 -0.48
N ILE A 649 -19.10 14.92 0.72
CA ILE A 649 -19.69 16.23 0.97
C ILE A 649 -18.77 17.08 1.86
N THR A 650 -18.69 18.38 1.56
CA THR A 650 -18.13 19.41 2.43
C THR A 650 -19.00 20.68 2.33
N MET A 651 -18.63 21.75 3.02
CA MET A 651 -19.33 23.03 2.96
C MET A 651 -18.40 24.24 2.95
N ASP A 652 -18.84 25.33 2.33
CA ASP A 652 -18.14 26.62 2.33
C ASP A 652 -18.49 27.47 3.57
N SER A 653 -17.75 28.56 3.77
CA SER A 653 -17.91 29.51 4.89
C SER A 653 -19.33 30.10 4.97
N ARG A 654 -20.02 30.19 3.84
CA ARG A 654 -21.39 30.72 3.71
C ARG A 654 -22.46 29.64 3.89
N GLY A 655 -22.05 28.38 4.08
CA GLY A 655 -22.92 27.25 4.32
C GLY A 655 -23.40 26.54 3.05
N TYR A 656 -22.91 26.89 1.86
CA TYR A 656 -23.23 26.11 0.67
C TYR A 656 -22.60 24.73 0.77
N LEU A 657 -23.42 23.71 0.55
CA LEU A 657 -23.02 22.32 0.45
C LEU A 657 -22.37 22.06 -0.91
N HIS A 658 -21.25 21.34 -0.88
CA HIS A 658 -20.48 20.94 -2.05
C HIS A 658 -20.31 19.43 -2.07
N THR A 659 -20.60 18.81 -3.21
CA THR A 659 -20.63 17.35 -3.34
C THR A 659 -19.76 16.87 -4.47
N LEU A 660 -19.20 15.67 -4.30
CA LEU A 660 -18.60 14.88 -5.34
C LEU A 660 -19.23 13.49 -5.32
N GLY A 661 -19.79 13.04 -6.45
CA GLY A 661 -20.18 11.64 -6.62
C GLY A 661 -18.96 10.76 -6.80
N GLY A 662 -18.93 9.61 -6.13
CA GLY A 662 -17.82 8.67 -6.27
C GLY A 662 -17.85 7.98 -7.63
N THR A 663 -16.69 7.74 -8.24
CA THR A 663 -16.55 7.00 -9.50
C THR A 663 -15.48 5.91 -9.39
N HIS A 664 -15.53 4.94 -10.30
CA HIS A 664 -14.47 3.95 -10.48
C HIS A 664 -13.92 3.99 -11.92
N GLY A 665 -13.05 4.97 -12.18
CA GLY A 665 -12.36 5.14 -13.46
C GLY A 665 -13.02 6.14 -14.42
N ALA A 666 -13.83 7.07 -13.89
CA ALA A 666 -14.50 8.13 -14.65
C ALA A 666 -14.40 9.48 -13.90
N PRO A 667 -14.74 10.62 -14.52
CA PRO A 667 -14.69 11.91 -13.84
C PRO A 667 -15.75 12.00 -12.73
N PHE A 668 -15.40 12.54 -11.56
CA PHE A 668 -16.38 12.76 -10.50
C PHE A 668 -17.42 13.81 -10.94
N PRO A 669 -18.73 13.57 -10.75
CA PRO A 669 -19.74 14.61 -10.86
C PRO A 669 -19.70 15.52 -9.62
N TYR A 670 -19.85 16.82 -9.83
CA TYR A 670 -19.87 17.86 -8.81
C TYR A 670 -21.19 18.63 -8.86
N ALA A 671 -21.81 18.82 -7.71
CA ALA A 671 -22.95 19.72 -7.54
C ALA A 671 -22.80 20.58 -6.28
N ARG A 672 -23.30 21.81 -6.35
CA ARG A 672 -23.42 22.74 -5.23
C ARG A 672 -24.88 23.01 -4.93
N SER A 673 -25.24 23.08 -3.66
CA SER A 673 -26.55 23.57 -3.22
C SER A 673 -26.84 24.99 -3.74
N LEU A 674 -28.11 25.30 -3.97
CA LEU A 674 -28.58 26.64 -4.33
C LEU A 674 -28.95 27.47 -3.10
N VAL A 675 -29.23 26.80 -1.98
CA VAL A 675 -29.54 27.41 -0.68
C VAL A 675 -28.51 26.93 0.34
N PRO A 676 -27.88 27.83 1.11
CA PRO A 676 -26.94 27.42 2.14
C PRO A 676 -27.63 26.61 3.24
N ASN A 677 -26.91 25.64 3.79
CA ASN A 677 -27.34 24.79 4.91
C ASN A 677 -28.67 24.07 4.66
N ASP A 678 -28.96 23.72 3.39
CA ASP A 678 -30.18 23.02 3.00
C ASP A 678 -30.01 22.22 1.69
N ALA A 679 -30.11 20.90 1.78
CA ALA A 679 -30.08 20.02 0.62
C ALA A 679 -31.40 20.00 -0.17
N GLY A 680 -32.52 20.41 0.43
CA GLY A 680 -33.83 20.44 -0.21
C GLY A 680 -34.08 21.70 -1.04
N GLY A 681 -33.26 22.75 -0.85
CA GLY A 681 -33.38 24.04 -1.54
C GLY A 681 -32.93 24.06 -3.01
N GLY A 682 -32.62 22.90 -3.58
CA GLY A 682 -32.16 22.74 -4.97
C GLY A 682 -30.65 22.72 -5.13
N TRP A 683 -30.20 22.24 -6.29
CA TRP A 683 -28.78 22.04 -6.63
C TRP A 683 -28.48 22.58 -8.03
N THR A 684 -27.22 22.93 -8.27
CA THR A 684 -26.75 23.14 -9.64
C THR A 684 -26.81 21.84 -10.43
N GLU A 685 -26.94 21.93 -11.76
CA GLU A 685 -26.74 20.77 -12.63
C GLU A 685 -25.36 20.14 -12.38
N PRO A 686 -25.26 18.80 -12.28
CA PRO A 686 -24.00 18.13 -12.01
C PRO A 686 -22.98 18.37 -13.14
N ALA A 687 -21.84 18.95 -12.79
CA ALA A 687 -20.72 19.16 -13.71
C ALA A 687 -19.59 18.16 -13.43
N ILE A 688 -18.92 17.65 -14.45
CA ILE A 688 -17.75 16.79 -14.25
C ILE A 688 -16.50 17.62 -13.93
N LEU A 689 -15.57 17.05 -13.16
CA LEU A 689 -14.32 17.71 -12.77
C LEU A 689 -13.37 17.98 -13.94
N GLY A 690 -13.52 17.27 -15.05
CA GLY A 690 -12.74 17.43 -16.27
C GLY A 690 -12.99 16.29 -17.26
N GLU A 691 -12.81 16.57 -18.54
CA GLU A 691 -13.03 15.58 -19.61
C GLU A 691 -11.97 14.48 -19.58
N GLY A 692 -12.38 13.23 -19.81
CA GLY A 692 -11.49 12.08 -19.95
C GLY A 692 -10.74 11.66 -18.67
N LEU A 693 -10.98 12.30 -17.53
CA LEU A 693 -10.30 11.96 -16.27
C LEU A 693 -10.78 10.62 -15.72
N ARG A 694 -9.87 9.68 -15.51
CA ARG A 694 -10.17 8.35 -14.97
C ARG A 694 -9.96 8.31 -13.45
N GLN A 695 -10.87 8.93 -12.69
CA GLN A 695 -10.72 9.17 -11.25
C GLN A 695 -11.31 8.04 -10.39
N THR A 696 -10.79 7.86 -9.17
CA THR A 696 -11.34 6.95 -8.15
C THR A 696 -10.87 7.40 -6.76
N TYR A 697 -11.69 7.17 -5.73
CA TYR A 697 -11.42 7.45 -4.31
C TYR A 697 -11.26 8.93 -3.99
N ILE A 698 -12.26 9.51 -3.31
CA ILE A 698 -12.30 10.95 -3.01
C ILE A 698 -11.70 11.24 -1.64
N GLY A 699 -10.75 12.17 -1.57
CA GLY A 699 -10.56 13.06 -0.43
C GLY A 699 -11.07 14.46 -0.80
N LEU A 700 -11.83 15.11 0.07
CA LEU A 700 -12.43 16.44 -0.19
C LEU A 700 -12.43 17.28 1.08
N VAL A 701 -11.89 18.50 0.98
CA VAL A 701 -11.94 19.53 2.03
C VAL A 701 -12.16 20.90 1.40
N CYS A 702 -12.60 21.87 2.20
CA CYS A 702 -12.81 23.26 1.82
C CYS A 702 -11.81 24.15 2.59
N GLY A 703 -10.99 24.90 1.87
CA GLY A 703 -10.04 25.84 2.43
C GLY A 703 -10.71 27.08 3.06
N PRO A 704 -9.96 27.87 3.85
CA PRO A 704 -10.47 29.08 4.50
C PRO A 704 -10.91 30.18 3.52
N ASP A 705 -10.46 30.11 2.26
CA ASP A 705 -10.83 30.99 1.15
C ASP A 705 -11.97 30.42 0.28
N ASP A 706 -12.69 29.42 0.79
CA ASP A 706 -13.72 28.65 0.08
C ASP A 706 -13.21 27.91 -1.18
N THR A 707 -11.89 27.72 -1.31
CA THR A 707 -11.34 26.85 -2.34
C THR A 707 -11.60 25.38 -1.98
N LEU A 708 -12.22 24.64 -2.89
CA LEU A 708 -12.35 23.18 -2.72
C LEU A 708 -11.05 22.51 -3.13
N HIS A 709 -10.55 21.62 -2.29
CA HIS A 709 -9.40 20.77 -2.59
C HIS A 709 -9.84 19.32 -2.60
N THR A 710 -9.52 18.62 -3.68
CA THR A 710 -9.73 17.18 -3.77
C THR A 710 -8.44 16.46 -4.12
N VAL A 711 -8.27 15.27 -3.56
CA VAL A 711 -7.21 14.33 -3.88
C VAL A 711 -7.85 13.01 -4.27
N PHE A 712 -7.27 12.35 -5.28
CA PHE A 712 -7.80 11.10 -5.80
C PHE A 712 -6.76 10.27 -6.52
N ARG A 713 -7.10 9.00 -6.77
CA ARG A 713 -6.38 8.14 -7.70
C ARG A 713 -6.76 8.52 -9.14
N LEU A 714 -5.78 8.81 -9.99
CA LEU A 714 -5.98 9.10 -11.41
C LEU A 714 -5.25 8.07 -12.27
N TRP A 715 -5.96 7.42 -13.18
CA TRP A 715 -5.31 6.52 -14.15
C TRP A 715 -4.69 7.27 -15.32
N LYS A 716 -3.44 6.93 -15.60
CA LYS A 716 -2.69 7.29 -16.80
C LYS A 716 -2.46 6.05 -17.67
N SER A 717 -2.19 6.26 -18.96
CA SER A 717 -1.98 5.18 -19.93
C SER A 717 -0.99 5.63 -20.98
N GLN A 718 0.02 4.80 -21.24
CA GLN A 718 0.98 4.99 -22.32
C GLN A 718 1.71 6.34 -22.28
N GLU A 719 2.00 6.81 -21.06
CA GLU A 719 2.75 8.04 -20.79
C GLU A 719 4.01 7.68 -19.98
N PRO A 720 5.12 8.44 -20.10
CA PRO A 720 6.24 8.31 -19.18
C PRO A 720 5.81 8.43 -17.71
N PRO A 721 6.41 7.66 -16.78
CA PRO A 721 7.55 6.75 -16.95
C PRO A 721 7.16 5.33 -17.40
N HIS A 722 5.90 5.06 -17.74
CA HIS A 722 5.40 3.73 -18.12
C HIS A 722 4.72 3.74 -19.50
N PRO A 723 5.47 4.00 -20.59
CA PRO A 723 4.91 4.22 -21.93
C PRO A 723 4.22 3.00 -22.54
N LEU A 724 4.48 1.80 -22.02
CA LEU A 724 3.91 0.54 -22.53
C LEU A 724 2.67 0.08 -21.77
N SER A 725 2.22 0.79 -20.73
CA SER A 725 1.10 0.33 -19.90
C SER A 725 0.31 1.44 -19.23
N ILE A 726 -0.66 1.06 -18.40
CA ILE A 726 -1.41 1.90 -17.48
C ILE A 726 -0.70 2.01 -16.14
N PHE A 727 -0.97 3.09 -15.41
CA PHE A 727 -0.52 3.25 -14.03
C PHE A 727 -1.44 4.23 -13.31
N ALA A 728 -1.63 4.05 -12.02
CA ALA A 728 -2.43 4.97 -11.21
C ALA A 728 -1.52 5.97 -10.49
N THR A 729 -1.86 7.26 -10.51
CA THR A 729 -1.16 8.34 -9.80
C THR A 729 -2.00 8.85 -8.62
N LEU A 730 -1.35 9.46 -7.63
CA LEU A 730 -2.02 10.27 -6.61
C LEU A 730 -2.03 11.72 -7.10
N SER A 731 -3.21 12.31 -7.26
CA SER A 731 -3.37 13.62 -7.89
C SER A 731 -4.20 14.55 -7.02
N HIS A 732 -3.87 15.83 -7.05
CA HIS A 732 -4.62 16.92 -6.42
C HIS A 732 -5.30 17.77 -7.50
N GLN A 733 -6.50 18.25 -7.19
CA GLN A 733 -7.23 19.20 -8.02
C GLN A 733 -7.94 20.20 -7.13
N GLN A 734 -8.09 21.42 -7.61
CA GLN A 734 -8.74 22.48 -6.86
C GLN A 734 -9.79 23.23 -7.67
N LYS A 735 -10.76 23.77 -6.95
CA LYS A 735 -11.78 24.69 -7.47
C LYS A 735 -11.82 25.92 -6.59
N PRO A 736 -11.14 27.02 -6.99
CA PRO A 736 -11.27 28.29 -6.30
C PRO A 736 -12.73 28.76 -6.28
N SER A 737 -13.09 29.50 -5.23
CA SER A 737 -14.43 30.06 -5.10
C SER A 737 -14.80 30.91 -6.33
N GLY A 738 -15.99 30.68 -6.87
CA GLY A 738 -16.48 31.35 -8.09
C GLY A 738 -15.81 30.94 -9.41
N GLN A 739 -14.80 30.05 -9.40
CA GLN A 739 -14.08 29.62 -10.61
C GLN A 739 -14.38 28.16 -10.98
N ASN A 740 -13.95 27.73 -12.16
CA ASN A 740 -14.04 26.33 -12.59
C ASN A 740 -12.98 25.46 -11.92
N TRP A 741 -13.17 24.13 -12.00
CA TRP A 741 -12.13 23.17 -11.63
C TRP A 741 -10.89 23.38 -12.49
N GLN A 742 -9.71 23.37 -11.86
CA GLN A 742 -8.42 23.45 -12.56
C GLN A 742 -8.00 22.07 -13.07
N SER A 743 -6.99 21.98 -13.94
CA SER A 743 -6.45 20.67 -14.34
C SER A 743 -5.80 19.94 -13.15
N PRO A 744 -5.88 18.60 -13.07
CA PRO A 744 -5.22 17.86 -12.00
C PRO A 744 -3.70 18.03 -12.01
N GLN A 745 -3.11 18.27 -10.84
CA GLN A 745 -1.68 18.18 -10.59
C GLN A 745 -1.35 16.76 -10.11
N VAL A 746 -0.42 16.09 -10.78
CA VAL A 746 0.08 14.79 -10.30
C VAL A 746 1.05 15.04 -9.15
N LEU A 747 0.77 14.43 -8.00
CA LEU A 747 1.62 14.52 -6.81
C LEU A 747 2.62 13.36 -6.76
N ILE A 748 2.12 12.12 -6.83
CA ILE A 748 2.93 10.90 -6.69
C ILE A 748 2.70 9.95 -7.88
N ILE A 749 3.79 9.40 -8.41
CA ILE A 749 3.77 8.32 -9.40
C ILE A 749 4.35 7.04 -8.75
N PRO A 750 3.69 5.87 -8.87
CA PRO A 750 4.14 4.62 -8.29
C PRO A 750 5.44 4.10 -8.95
N PRO A 751 6.17 3.18 -8.31
CA PRO A 751 7.42 2.63 -8.87
C PRO A 751 7.22 1.65 -10.03
N PHE A 752 6.00 1.15 -10.22
CA PHE A 752 5.66 0.17 -11.24
C PHE A 752 4.35 0.55 -11.94
N SER A 753 4.23 0.10 -13.18
CA SER A 753 2.98 0.16 -13.94
C SER A 753 1.95 -0.84 -13.40
N GLU A 754 0.86 -0.99 -14.14
CA GLU A 754 -0.29 -1.82 -13.80
C GLU A 754 -1.08 -1.25 -12.61
N TYR A 755 -1.73 -2.14 -11.88
CA TYR A 755 -2.60 -1.77 -10.79
C TYR A 755 -1.82 -1.37 -9.54
N SER A 756 -2.09 -0.16 -9.08
CA SER A 756 -1.66 0.34 -7.80
C SER A 756 -2.81 1.06 -7.09
N VAL A 757 -2.70 1.15 -5.77
CA VAL A 757 -3.66 1.84 -4.91
C VAL A 757 -2.87 2.78 -4.01
N PHE A 758 -3.34 4.01 -3.89
CA PHE A 758 -2.90 4.92 -2.84
C PHE A 758 -3.94 4.91 -1.74
N TYR A 759 -3.60 4.34 -0.57
CA TYR A 759 -4.43 4.35 0.64
C TYR A 759 -4.45 5.74 1.28
N HIS A 760 -4.80 6.74 0.49
CA HIS A 760 -4.63 8.15 0.82
C HIS A 760 -5.77 8.70 1.67
N ARG A 761 -5.49 9.77 2.40
CA ARG A 761 -6.42 10.48 3.29
C ARG A 761 -6.06 11.97 3.28
N LEU A 762 -7.03 12.82 2.96
CA LEU A 762 -6.86 14.27 2.98
C LEU A 762 -7.54 14.84 4.23
N THR A 763 -6.80 15.61 5.02
CA THR A 763 -7.32 16.39 6.14
C THR A 763 -6.87 17.85 6.03
N ILE A 764 -7.52 18.73 6.79
CA ILE A 764 -7.20 20.14 6.88
C ILE A 764 -7.14 20.54 8.36
N ASP A 765 -6.18 21.37 8.73
CA ASP A 765 -6.03 21.87 10.09
C ASP A 765 -6.81 23.18 10.32
N ARG A 766 -6.75 23.73 11.54
CA ARG A 766 -7.44 24.98 11.89
C ARG A 766 -6.85 26.23 11.24
N LEU A 767 -5.64 26.11 10.68
CA LEU A 767 -4.95 27.16 9.95
C LEU A 767 -5.20 27.10 8.43
N GLY A 768 -5.95 26.10 7.96
CA GLY A 768 -6.24 25.89 6.55
C GLY A 768 -5.14 25.16 5.77
N ARG A 769 -4.16 24.57 6.46
CA ARG A 769 -3.07 23.79 5.83
C ARG A 769 -3.57 22.38 5.51
N LEU A 770 -3.19 21.88 4.34
CA LEU A 770 -3.61 20.56 3.87
C LEU A 770 -2.62 19.49 4.30
N PHE A 771 -3.13 18.35 4.78
CA PHE A 771 -2.33 17.19 5.16
C PHE A 771 -2.81 15.97 4.38
N LEU A 772 -1.89 15.31 3.68
CA LEU A 772 -2.18 14.17 2.82
C LEU A 772 -1.35 12.96 3.26
N SER A 773 -1.97 12.06 4.02
CA SER A 773 -1.38 10.77 4.37
C SER A 773 -1.59 9.79 3.22
N TYR A 774 -0.58 9.01 2.83
CA TYR A 774 -0.70 8.01 1.77
C TYR A 774 0.24 6.83 1.98
N ASP A 775 -0.14 5.67 1.45
CA ASP A 775 0.71 4.48 1.29
C ASP A 775 0.48 3.94 -0.13
N CYS A 776 1.56 3.62 -0.84
CA CYS A 776 1.53 3.14 -2.22
C CYS A 776 1.58 1.61 -2.26
N TRP A 777 0.46 1.01 -2.59
CA TRP A 777 0.32 -0.44 -2.74
C TRP A 777 0.44 -0.84 -4.22
N SER A 778 1.24 -1.86 -4.51
CA SER A 778 1.47 -2.39 -5.86
C SER A 778 0.81 -3.75 -6.06
N THR A 779 0.35 -4.02 -7.27
CA THR A 779 -0.14 -5.34 -7.67
C THR A 779 0.94 -6.40 -7.65
N TYR A 780 2.19 -6.03 -7.94
CA TYR A 780 3.32 -6.98 -8.02
C TYR A 780 3.67 -7.53 -6.64
N TRP A 781 3.32 -8.80 -6.43
CA TRP A 781 3.37 -9.46 -5.14
C TRP A 781 4.79 -9.62 -4.63
N PHE A 782 5.73 -10.06 -5.47
CA PHE A 782 7.16 -10.18 -5.13
C PHE A 782 7.70 -8.91 -4.47
N TYR A 783 7.49 -7.76 -5.11
CA TYR A 783 7.90 -6.46 -4.58
C TYR A 783 7.21 -6.11 -3.25
N ARG A 784 5.88 -6.31 -3.19
CA ARG A 784 5.10 -5.91 -2.03
C ARG A 784 5.43 -6.77 -0.81
N ASN A 785 5.55 -8.08 -0.99
CA ASN A 785 5.87 -9.03 0.05
C ASN A 785 7.34 -8.97 0.46
N ASP A 786 8.23 -8.42 -0.35
CA ASP A 786 9.62 -8.26 0.07
C ASP A 786 9.77 -7.25 1.22
N TYR A 787 8.81 -6.34 1.43
CA TYR A 787 8.85 -5.35 2.52
C TYR A 787 7.84 -5.65 3.64
N PRO A 788 8.27 -5.77 4.91
CA PRO A 788 7.35 -5.91 6.04
C PRO A 788 6.86 -4.56 6.55
N GLY A 789 5.57 -4.47 6.87
CA GLY A 789 4.94 -3.29 7.45
C GLY A 789 4.38 -2.32 6.40
N THR A 790 4.21 -1.06 6.79
CA THR A 790 3.64 0.01 5.94
C THR A 790 4.74 0.97 5.48
N ARG A 791 4.50 1.63 4.34
CA ARG A 791 5.32 2.73 3.82
C ARG A 791 4.57 4.05 3.85
N ARG A 792 3.66 4.20 4.81
CA ARG A 792 2.83 5.39 4.92
C ARG A 792 3.68 6.64 5.16
N ALA A 793 3.43 7.66 4.35
CA ALA A 793 4.07 8.97 4.39
C ALA A 793 3.03 10.08 4.53
N LEU A 794 3.48 11.28 4.91
CA LEU A 794 2.63 12.45 5.07
C LEU A 794 3.16 13.63 4.26
N LEU A 795 2.35 14.14 3.34
CA LEU A 795 2.60 15.43 2.71
C LEU A 795 1.86 16.54 3.45
N VAL A 796 2.42 17.74 3.41
CA VAL A 796 1.78 18.97 3.85
C VAL A 796 1.84 20.03 2.75
N SER A 797 0.75 20.77 2.60
CA SER A 797 0.72 22.00 1.81
C SER A 797 0.31 23.18 2.70
N PRO A 798 1.23 24.14 2.95
CA PRO A 798 0.95 25.30 3.78
C PRO A 798 0.24 26.44 3.04
N ASP A 799 0.10 26.35 1.71
CA ASP A 799 -0.28 27.46 0.83
C ASP A 799 -1.47 27.14 -0.10
N GLY A 800 -2.39 26.30 0.38
CA GLY A 800 -3.62 25.96 -0.35
C GLY A 800 -3.36 25.06 -1.55
N GLY A 801 -2.43 24.11 -1.44
CA GLY A 801 -2.16 23.12 -2.48
C GLY A 801 -1.21 23.58 -3.59
N ARG A 802 -0.60 24.78 -3.50
CA ARG A 802 0.32 25.30 -4.53
C ARG A 802 1.69 24.62 -4.46
N THR A 803 2.20 24.43 -3.25
CA THR A 803 3.42 23.67 -2.98
C THR A 803 3.15 22.54 -2.00
N TRP A 804 3.90 21.46 -2.14
CA TRP A 804 3.81 20.28 -1.28
C TRP A 804 5.21 19.90 -0.81
N LYS A 805 5.34 19.52 0.46
CA LYS A 805 6.55 18.89 1.01
C LYS A 805 6.19 17.67 1.84
N LEU A 806 7.18 16.83 2.13
CA LEU A 806 7.04 15.80 3.16
C LEU A 806 7.01 16.49 4.54
N ALA A 807 6.01 16.15 5.35
CA ALA A 807 5.77 16.86 6.60
C ALA A 807 6.91 16.61 7.60
N SER A 808 7.31 17.64 8.33
CA SER A 808 8.16 17.52 9.52
C SER A 808 7.31 17.59 10.78
N GLN A 809 7.87 17.23 11.94
CA GLN A 809 7.18 17.45 13.21
C GLN A 809 6.79 18.92 13.40
N ALA A 810 7.64 19.86 13.00
CA ALA A 810 7.37 21.30 13.09
C ALA A 810 6.16 21.76 12.27
N ASP A 811 5.78 21.02 11.22
CA ASP A 811 4.56 21.30 10.48
C ASP A 811 3.31 20.87 11.25
N LEU A 812 3.41 19.85 12.11
CA LEU A 812 2.29 19.30 12.88
C LEU A 812 2.04 20.04 14.19
N THR A 813 3.06 20.61 14.81
CA THR A 813 3.01 21.07 16.21
C THR A 813 2.77 22.59 16.35
N GLN A 814 2.25 23.24 15.32
CA GLN A 814 1.89 24.67 15.35
C GLN A 814 0.55 24.88 16.06
N LEU A 815 0.63 25.24 17.35
CA LEU A 815 -0.53 25.51 18.20
C LEU A 815 -1.14 26.89 17.92
N VAL A 816 -2.45 26.98 18.10
CA VAL A 816 -3.22 28.24 18.06
C VAL A 816 -3.85 28.46 19.44
N PRO A 817 -3.83 29.68 19.99
CA PRO A 817 -4.54 29.96 21.23
C PRO A 817 -6.03 29.61 21.06
N LEU A 818 -6.62 28.94 22.06
CA LEU A 818 -8.07 29.01 22.20
C LEU A 818 -8.40 30.48 22.34
N ASN A 819 -9.12 31.06 21.38
CA ASN A 819 -9.68 32.39 21.56
C ASN A 819 -10.42 32.36 22.90
N SER A 820 -9.87 33.09 23.88
CA SER A 820 -10.50 33.29 25.17
C SER A 820 -11.88 33.82 24.89
N ARG A 821 -12.89 32.99 25.19
CA ARG A 821 -14.30 33.29 24.96
C ARG A 821 -14.58 34.72 25.37
N GLY A 822 -14.92 35.59 24.41
CA GLY A 822 -15.72 36.75 24.71
C GLY A 822 -17.03 36.25 25.31
N ASN A 823 -17.35 36.77 26.50
CA ASN A 823 -18.53 36.46 27.31
C ASN A 823 -19.83 36.31 26.50
#